data_AF-A0A016BXC9-F1
#
_entry.id   AF-A0A016BXC9-F1
#
_cell.length_a   1.000
_cell.length_b   1.000
_cell.length_c   1.000
_cell.angle_alpha   90.00
_cell.angle_beta   90.00
_cell.angle_gamma   90.00
#
_symmetry.space_group_name_H-M   'P 1'
#
loop_
_entity.id
_entity.type
_entity.pdbx_description
1 polymer ?
#
loop_
_entity_poly.entity_id
_entity_poly.type
_entity_poly.pdbx_seq_one_letter_code
_entity_poly.pdbx_strand_id
1 'polypeptide(L)'
;MQQEDDLRALAKIMEFGRAVSIFILVVHVYVYCYPSMSAWHLNLDVIDRILMNFDRTTGIFGCILWTKLMAVLLLAISCMGTIGVKGEKITWQRIWAVLTAGAVLFFMNWWLLELPFPHEAITALYVVTLAAGYLCLLMAGLWISRLYRHNLMEDVFNMENESFMQETRLMENEYSVNLPTRFQYGGKLNDGWINVVNPFRATIVLGTPGSGKSYAVVNNYIKQMISKGFSVYIYDYKFDDLSTIAYNTLLHNMDKYKVKPHFYVINFDDPHRSHRCNPINPEFMTDISDAYEASYTIMLNLNRTWIEKQGDFFVESPIILLAAIIWYLKIFKGGIYCTFPHAVELLNKPYSDLFTILTSYPELENYLSPFMDAWKGGAQDQLQGQIASAKIPLTRMISPQLYWVMTGNDFSLDINNPKEPKILCVGNNPDRQNIYSAALGLYNSRIVKLINKKGQLKSTVIIDELPTIYFRGLDNLIATARSNKVAVCLGFQDFSQLNRDYGEKESKVIQNTVGNIFSGQVVGETAKTLSERFGKILQKRQSISINRQDVSTSINTQLDSLIPASKISNLSQGTFVGSVSDNFGEKIDQKIFHAEIIVDHAKVSAEEKAYKKIPVINTFKDSEGNDIMLQQIQRNYDQIKADAQAIINDEMERIKNDPELCERLGIESVEEERRKAE
;
A
#
# COMPACT_ATOMS: atom_id res chain seq x y z
N MET A 1 35.24 36.20 21.03
CA MET A 1 36.51 36.94 21.09
C MET A 1 37.46 36.60 19.95
N GLN A 2 38.22 35.51 19.95
CA GLN A 2 39.25 35.28 18.91
C GLN A 2 38.67 35.23 17.48
N GLN A 3 37.52 34.59 17.30
CA GLN A 3 36.81 34.51 16.01
C GLN A 3 36.15 35.84 15.58
N GLU A 4 35.80 36.72 16.53
CA GLU A 4 35.28 38.07 16.23
C GLU A 4 36.41 39.02 15.83
N ASP A 5 37.59 38.88 16.44
CA ASP A 5 38.77 39.63 16.09
C ASP A 5 39.28 39.25 14.69
N ASP A 6 39.22 37.95 14.32
CA ASP A 6 39.56 37.48 12.98
C ASP A 6 38.58 38.01 11.91
N LEU A 7 37.28 38.05 12.20
CA LEU A 7 36.27 38.62 11.30
C LEU A 7 36.44 40.13 11.13
N ARG A 8 36.78 40.86 12.20
CA ARG A 8 37.11 42.29 12.14
C ARG A 8 38.41 42.55 11.38
N ALA A 9 39.41 41.68 11.52
CA ALA A 9 40.65 41.75 10.77
C ALA A 9 40.41 41.54 9.27
N LEU A 10 39.62 40.52 8.91
CA LEU A 10 39.18 40.29 7.53
C LEU A 10 38.42 41.50 6.95
N ALA A 11 37.47 42.07 7.70
CA ALA A 11 36.73 43.27 7.30
C ALA A 11 37.67 44.45 6.99
N LYS A 12 38.65 44.70 7.86
CA LYS A 12 39.68 45.74 7.64
C LYS A 12 40.56 45.45 6.43
N ILE A 13 40.95 44.20 6.18
CA ILE A 13 41.73 43.81 5.00
C ILE A 13 40.94 44.09 3.71
N MET A 14 39.62 43.87 3.72
CA MET A 14 38.77 44.14 2.55
C MET A 14 38.56 45.63 2.31
N GLU A 15 38.34 46.42 3.36
CA GLU A 15 38.31 47.89 3.27
C GLU A 15 39.64 48.44 2.76
N PHE A 16 40.76 47.89 3.23
CA PHE A 16 42.09 48.20 2.73
C PHE A 16 42.23 47.87 1.24
N GLY A 17 41.81 46.68 0.79
CA GLY A 17 41.81 46.31 -0.62
C GLY A 17 41.02 47.29 -1.50
N ARG A 18 39.87 47.78 -1.01
CA ARG A 18 39.09 48.82 -1.71
C ARG A 18 39.81 50.17 -1.73
N ALA A 19 40.45 50.56 -0.64
CA ALA A 19 41.23 51.79 -0.58
C ALA A 19 42.42 51.75 -1.57
N VAL A 20 43.12 50.61 -1.65
CA VAL A 20 44.20 50.39 -2.62
C VAL A 20 43.67 50.43 -4.06
N SER A 21 42.51 49.83 -4.33
CA SER A 21 41.84 49.92 -5.64
C SER A 21 41.55 51.37 -6.05
N ILE A 22 40.99 52.18 -5.15
CA ILE A 22 40.73 53.61 -5.39
C ILE A 22 42.05 54.37 -5.60
N PHE A 23 43.08 54.08 -4.81
CA PHE A 23 44.40 54.70 -4.95
C PHE A 23 44.99 54.44 -6.34
N ILE A 24 44.89 53.21 -6.85
CA ILE A 24 45.33 52.87 -8.22
C ILE A 24 44.57 53.67 -9.26
N LEU A 25 43.27 53.94 -9.07
CA LEU A 25 42.51 54.80 -9.96
C LEU A 25 42.94 56.26 -9.92
N VAL A 26 43.31 56.77 -8.74
CA VAL A 26 43.86 58.13 -8.62
C VAL A 26 45.18 58.23 -9.37
N VAL A 27 46.07 57.24 -9.20
CA VAL A 27 47.34 57.15 -9.95
C VAL A 27 47.07 56.99 -11.45
N HIS A 28 46.07 56.21 -11.85
CA HIS A 28 45.63 56.06 -13.24
C HIS A 28 45.28 57.42 -13.85
N VAL A 29 44.44 58.20 -13.17
CA VAL A 29 44.04 59.54 -13.65
C VAL A 29 45.25 60.48 -13.70
N TYR A 30 46.13 60.43 -12.70
CA TYR A 30 47.34 61.25 -12.67
C TYR A 30 48.27 61.00 -13.88
N VAL A 31 48.48 59.72 -14.23
CA VAL A 31 49.38 59.33 -15.34
C VAL A 31 48.74 59.59 -16.70
N TYR A 32 47.50 59.16 -16.93
CA TYR A 32 46.87 59.23 -18.26
C TYR A 32 46.24 60.60 -18.56
N CYS A 33 46.04 61.45 -17.56
CA CYS A 33 45.59 62.85 -17.72
C CYS A 33 46.67 63.87 -17.34
N TYR A 34 47.96 63.50 -17.44
CA TYR A 34 49.10 64.33 -17.04
C TYR A 34 49.12 65.75 -17.64
N PRO A 35 48.75 65.99 -18.92
CA PRO A 35 48.70 67.35 -19.47
C PRO A 35 47.78 68.30 -18.68
N SER A 36 46.64 67.80 -18.19
CA SER A 36 45.74 68.57 -17.32
C SER A 36 46.30 68.74 -15.91
N MET A 37 46.99 67.73 -15.37
CA MET A 37 47.64 67.83 -14.05
C MET A 37 48.73 68.91 -14.05
N SER A 38 49.50 69.00 -15.14
CA SER A 38 50.50 70.07 -15.33
C SER A 38 49.85 71.44 -15.48
N ALA A 39 48.76 71.57 -16.24
CA ALA A 39 48.01 72.83 -16.37
C ALA A 39 47.46 73.33 -15.03
N TRP A 40 47.00 72.42 -14.17
CA TRP A 40 46.49 72.73 -12.83
C TRP A 40 47.57 72.91 -11.76
N HIS A 41 48.86 72.83 -12.12
CA HIS A 41 50.00 72.90 -11.19
C HIS A 41 49.95 71.83 -10.07
N LEU A 42 49.38 70.65 -10.39
CA LEU A 42 49.29 69.49 -9.50
C LEU A 42 50.41 68.48 -9.74
N ASN A 43 51.36 68.78 -10.62
CA ASN A 43 52.53 67.94 -10.88
C ASN A 43 53.54 68.07 -9.73
N LEU A 44 53.91 66.94 -9.14
CA LEU A 44 54.90 66.88 -8.06
C LEU A 44 56.10 66.08 -8.55
N ASP A 45 57.26 66.73 -8.67
CA ASP A 45 58.51 66.12 -9.17
C ASP A 45 58.88 64.79 -8.48
N VAL A 46 58.56 64.69 -7.18
CA VAL A 46 58.79 63.50 -6.38
C VAL A 46 57.90 62.34 -6.86
N ILE A 47 56.62 62.61 -7.13
CA ILE A 47 55.66 61.60 -7.59
C ILE A 47 56.02 61.15 -9.00
N ASP A 48 56.40 62.08 -9.88
CA ASP A 48 56.77 61.78 -11.26
C ASP A 48 58.00 60.85 -11.33
N ARG A 49 59.02 61.10 -10.50
CA ARG A 49 60.19 60.20 -10.39
C ARG A 49 59.82 58.82 -9.86
N ILE A 50 58.94 58.74 -8.87
CA ILE A 50 58.50 57.46 -8.29
C ILE A 50 57.72 56.65 -9.34
N LEU A 51 56.75 57.26 -10.01
CA LEU A 51 55.92 56.59 -11.01
C LEU A 51 56.74 56.16 -12.23
N MET A 52 57.67 56.98 -12.72
CA MET A 52 58.56 56.59 -13.83
C MET A 52 59.50 55.43 -13.46
N ASN A 53 60.06 55.41 -12.26
CA ASN A 53 60.90 54.30 -11.81
C ASN A 53 60.08 53.01 -11.60
N PHE A 54 58.86 53.16 -11.08
CA PHE A 54 57.92 52.05 -10.94
C PHE A 54 57.51 51.47 -12.30
N ASP A 55 57.22 52.33 -13.29
CA ASP A 55 56.87 51.91 -14.64
C ASP A 55 58.03 51.22 -15.36
N ARG A 56 59.26 51.73 -15.23
CA ARG A 56 60.46 51.08 -15.78
C ARG A 56 60.64 49.64 -15.32
N THR A 57 60.12 49.31 -14.13
CA THR A 57 60.26 47.99 -13.53
C THR A 57 59.05 47.09 -13.80
N THR A 58 57.85 47.66 -13.95
CA THR A 58 56.58 46.91 -14.02
C THR A 58 55.87 46.97 -15.38
N GLY A 59 56.13 48.02 -16.18
CA GLY A 59 55.46 48.28 -17.47
C GLY A 59 53.95 48.52 -17.37
N ILE A 60 53.44 48.77 -16.16
CA ILE A 60 51.99 48.77 -15.89
C ILE A 60 51.26 49.96 -16.53
N PHE A 61 51.96 51.06 -16.78
CA PHE A 61 51.39 52.23 -17.48
C PHE A 61 51.57 52.17 -18.99
N GLY A 62 52.14 51.08 -19.53
CA GLY A 62 52.28 50.85 -20.97
C GLY A 62 50.94 50.61 -21.70
N CYS A 63 49.86 50.30 -20.97
CA CYS A 63 48.52 50.19 -21.52
C CYS A 63 47.46 50.54 -20.45
N ILE A 64 46.50 51.40 -20.82
CA ILE A 64 45.38 51.87 -19.98
C ILE A 64 44.61 50.71 -19.35
N LEU A 65 44.59 49.55 -20.01
CA LEU A 65 43.87 48.37 -19.55
C LEU A 65 44.48 47.75 -18.28
N TRP A 66 45.81 47.77 -18.11
CA TRP A 66 46.47 47.04 -17.02
C TRP A 66 46.17 47.63 -15.64
N THR A 67 46.25 48.95 -15.52
CA THR A 67 45.90 49.69 -14.29
C THR A 67 44.42 49.55 -13.94
N LYS A 68 43.53 49.56 -14.96
CA LYS A 68 42.09 49.31 -14.78
C LYS A 68 41.80 47.88 -14.32
N LEU A 69 42.44 46.88 -14.92
CA LEU A 69 42.31 45.48 -14.51
C LEU A 69 42.79 45.27 -13.08
N MET A 70 43.91 45.89 -12.69
CA MET A 70 44.43 45.81 -11.32
C MET A 70 43.47 46.43 -10.30
N ALA A 71 42.88 47.59 -10.61
CA ALA A 71 41.86 48.21 -9.76
C ALA A 71 40.61 47.31 -9.64
N VAL A 72 40.08 46.77 -10.74
CA VAL A 72 38.91 45.89 -10.72
C VAL A 72 39.19 44.57 -10.01
N LEU A 73 40.39 44.00 -10.13
CA LEU A 73 40.80 42.80 -9.40
C LEU A 73 40.71 43.03 -7.88
N LEU A 74 41.31 44.12 -7.39
CA LEU A 74 41.28 44.47 -5.98
C LEU A 74 39.86 44.83 -5.50
N LEU A 75 39.07 45.50 -6.33
CA LEU A 75 37.66 45.74 -6.09
C LEU A 75 36.89 44.43 -5.93
N ALA A 76 37.06 43.48 -6.85
CA ALA A 76 36.40 42.18 -6.83
C ALA A 76 36.76 41.38 -5.56
N ILE A 77 38.04 41.37 -5.18
CA ILE A 77 38.52 40.78 -3.92
C ILE A 77 37.87 41.47 -2.71
N SER A 78 37.77 42.80 -2.71
CA SER A 78 37.12 43.54 -1.62
C SER A 78 35.62 43.26 -1.49
N CYS A 79 34.94 42.94 -2.59
CA CYS A 79 33.51 42.65 -2.61
C CYS A 79 33.17 41.24 -2.09
N MET A 80 34.08 40.26 -2.22
CA MET A 80 33.80 38.85 -1.88
C MET A 80 33.54 38.57 -0.40
N GLY A 81 34.01 39.40 0.53
CA GLY A 81 33.77 39.18 1.96
C GLY A 81 33.03 40.32 2.67
N THR A 82 32.55 41.36 1.97
CA THR A 82 31.68 42.35 2.58
C THR A 82 30.36 41.74 3.04
N ILE A 83 30.12 41.78 4.35
CA ILE A 83 28.86 41.34 4.98
C ILE A 83 27.84 42.47 4.81
N GLY A 84 26.94 42.32 3.84
CA GLY A 84 25.89 43.31 3.60
C GLY A 84 24.70 43.13 4.54
N VAL A 85 24.31 44.20 5.25
CA VAL A 85 23.04 44.27 6.00
C VAL A 85 21.87 44.54 5.03
N LYS A 86 20.69 43.98 5.37
CA LYS A 86 19.43 43.94 4.61
C LYS A 86 19.03 45.21 3.85
N GLY A 87 18.36 44.99 2.71
CA GLY A 87 17.36 45.90 2.16
C GLY A 87 17.43 46.08 0.65
N GLU A 88 16.85 45.15 -0.13
CA GLU A 88 16.11 45.38 -1.40
C GLU A 88 15.89 44.06 -2.16
N LYS A 89 14.78 43.95 -2.91
CA LYS A 89 14.52 42.87 -3.86
C LYS A 89 15.46 43.00 -5.07
N ILE A 90 16.69 42.53 -4.94
CA ILE A 90 17.68 42.54 -6.03
C ILE A 90 17.44 41.32 -6.91
N THR A 91 17.22 41.51 -8.21
CA THR A 91 17.06 40.45 -9.20
C THR A 91 18.33 40.29 -10.04
N TRP A 92 18.60 39.08 -10.55
CA TRP A 92 19.74 38.81 -11.46
C TRP A 92 19.78 39.75 -12.67
N GLN A 93 18.61 40.12 -13.21
CA GLN A 93 18.51 41.07 -14.32
C GLN A 93 19.07 42.46 -13.97
N ARG A 94 18.77 42.97 -12.76
CA ARG A 94 19.29 44.27 -12.29
C ARG A 94 20.80 44.22 -12.05
N ILE A 95 21.32 43.10 -11.55
CA ILE A 95 22.76 42.87 -11.37
C ILE A 95 23.48 42.91 -12.72
N TRP A 96 23.01 42.15 -13.70
CA TRP A 96 23.61 42.12 -15.04
C TRP A 96 23.54 43.48 -15.73
N ALA A 97 22.44 44.22 -15.58
CA ALA A 97 22.30 45.57 -16.15
C ALA A 97 23.36 46.55 -15.58
N VAL A 98 23.50 46.60 -14.25
CA VAL A 98 24.47 47.50 -13.58
C VAL A 98 25.91 47.05 -13.81
N LEU A 99 26.18 45.73 -13.84
CA LEU A 99 27.50 45.18 -14.14
C LEU A 99 27.93 45.53 -15.57
N THR A 100 27.01 45.37 -16.54
CA THR A 100 27.28 45.66 -17.96
C THR A 100 27.47 47.17 -18.15
N ALA A 101 26.60 48.00 -17.59
CA ALA A 101 26.75 49.47 -17.64
C ALA A 101 28.07 49.92 -17.00
N GLY A 102 28.43 49.35 -15.85
CA GLY A 102 29.70 49.62 -15.17
C GLY A 102 30.92 49.22 -16.00
N ALA A 103 30.90 48.02 -16.60
CA ALA A 103 31.98 47.54 -17.44
C ALA A 103 32.17 48.40 -18.71
N VAL A 104 31.08 48.80 -19.36
CA VAL A 104 31.12 49.69 -20.54
C VAL A 104 31.69 51.05 -20.16
N LEU A 105 31.16 51.71 -19.12
CA LEU A 105 31.64 53.02 -18.68
C LEU A 105 33.11 53.01 -18.22
N PHE A 106 33.56 51.92 -17.59
CA PHE A 106 34.89 51.81 -17.03
C PHE A 106 35.97 51.41 -18.05
N PHE A 107 35.69 50.43 -18.92
CA PHE A 107 36.69 49.92 -19.89
C PHE A 107 36.61 50.60 -21.26
N MET A 108 35.41 50.98 -21.74
CA MET A 108 35.23 51.55 -23.09
C MET A 108 35.28 53.09 -23.13
N ASN A 109 35.97 53.74 -22.20
CA ASN A 109 36.11 55.21 -22.16
C ASN A 109 37.49 55.72 -22.65
N TRP A 110 38.32 54.86 -23.27
CA TRP A 110 39.68 55.21 -23.72
C TRP A 110 39.68 56.28 -24.84
N TRP A 111 38.74 56.19 -25.78
CA TRP A 111 38.59 57.12 -26.91
C TRP A 111 38.26 58.55 -26.49
N LEU A 112 37.76 58.76 -25.26
CA LEU A 112 37.51 60.10 -24.72
C LEU A 112 38.80 60.92 -24.62
N LEU A 113 39.94 60.26 -24.38
CA LEU A 113 41.25 60.90 -24.27
C LEU A 113 41.80 61.40 -25.62
N GLU A 114 41.24 60.93 -26.74
CA GLU A 114 41.67 61.28 -28.11
C GLU A 114 40.80 62.35 -28.77
N LEU A 115 39.79 62.88 -28.05
CA LEU A 115 38.88 63.89 -28.59
C LEU A 115 39.59 65.25 -28.80
N PRO A 116 39.22 66.05 -29.81
CA PRO A 116 39.83 67.35 -30.10
C PRO A 116 39.22 68.48 -29.25
N PHE A 117 39.17 68.31 -27.93
CA PHE A 117 38.67 69.30 -26.96
C PHE A 117 39.81 69.83 -26.06
N PRO A 118 39.60 70.92 -25.29
CA PRO A 118 40.57 71.33 -24.27
C PRO A 118 40.86 70.19 -23.29
N HIS A 119 42.13 69.98 -22.95
CA HIS A 119 42.56 68.87 -22.10
C HIS A 119 41.81 68.82 -20.75
N GLU A 120 41.45 69.97 -20.19
CA GLU A 120 40.67 70.07 -18.94
C GLU A 120 39.27 69.43 -19.06
N ALA A 121 38.57 69.66 -20.18
CA ALA A 121 37.23 69.11 -20.42
C ALA A 121 37.28 67.59 -20.67
N ILE A 122 38.32 67.14 -21.40
CA ILE A 122 38.57 65.71 -21.64
C ILE A 122 38.83 64.97 -20.34
N THR A 123 39.71 65.52 -19.49
CA THR A 123 40.03 64.94 -18.18
C THR A 123 38.79 64.86 -17.28
N ALA A 124 37.96 65.91 -17.23
CA ALA A 124 36.73 65.89 -16.45
C ALA A 124 35.75 64.81 -16.93
N LEU A 125 35.51 64.71 -18.24
CA LEU A 125 34.62 63.70 -18.82
C LEU A 125 35.13 62.26 -18.61
N TYR A 126 36.44 62.07 -18.77
CA TYR A 126 37.10 60.78 -18.53
C TYR A 126 37.00 60.36 -17.06
N VAL A 127 37.24 61.27 -16.12
CA VAL A 127 37.14 60.98 -14.67
C VAL A 127 35.70 60.67 -14.28
N VAL A 128 34.71 61.40 -14.78
CA VAL A 128 33.28 61.15 -14.48
C VAL A 128 32.85 59.77 -14.97
N THR A 129 33.19 59.40 -16.20
CA THR A 129 32.86 58.06 -16.74
C THR A 129 33.58 56.94 -16.00
N LEU A 130 34.86 57.15 -15.63
CA LEU A 130 35.65 56.20 -14.84
C LEU A 130 35.07 56.00 -13.43
N ALA A 131 34.68 57.09 -12.75
CA ALA A 131 34.09 57.03 -11.42
C ALA A 131 32.70 56.40 -11.43
N ALA A 132 31.84 56.77 -12.39
CA ALA A 132 30.52 56.18 -12.56
C ALA A 132 30.60 54.68 -12.86
N GLY A 133 31.53 54.28 -13.75
CA GLY A 133 31.80 52.88 -14.06
C GLY A 133 32.27 52.09 -12.84
N TYR A 134 33.22 52.64 -12.07
CA TYR A 134 33.74 52.02 -10.84
C TYR A 134 32.65 51.82 -9.77
N LEU A 135 31.81 52.84 -9.54
CA LEU A 135 30.70 52.76 -8.59
C LEU A 135 29.67 51.70 -9.00
N CYS A 136 29.36 51.59 -10.30
CA CYS A 136 28.47 50.54 -10.81
C CYS A 136 29.07 49.13 -10.60
N LEU A 137 30.36 48.94 -10.88
CA LEU A 137 31.05 47.68 -10.64
C LEU A 137 31.08 47.32 -9.15
N LEU A 138 31.32 48.29 -8.26
CA LEU A 138 31.25 48.11 -6.81
C LEU A 138 29.85 47.67 -6.37
N MET A 139 28.81 48.35 -6.87
CA MET A 139 27.41 48.05 -6.54
C MET A 139 27.02 46.64 -6.99
N ALA A 140 27.38 46.27 -8.23
CA ALA A 140 27.14 44.93 -8.77
C ALA A 140 27.89 43.84 -7.98
N GLY A 141 29.17 44.06 -7.64
CA GLY A 141 29.96 43.14 -6.83
C GLY A 141 29.37 42.91 -5.43
N LEU A 142 28.90 43.98 -4.78
CA LEU A 142 28.21 43.90 -3.48
C LEU A 142 26.89 43.13 -3.58
N TRP A 143 26.14 43.29 -4.67
CA TRP A 143 24.89 42.56 -4.89
C TRP A 143 25.11 41.06 -5.17
N ILE A 144 26.12 40.71 -5.97
CA ILE A 144 26.50 39.31 -6.24
C ILE A 144 26.88 38.60 -4.94
N SER A 145 27.70 39.24 -4.10
CA SER A 145 28.13 38.66 -2.81
C SER A 145 26.97 38.45 -1.83
N ARG A 146 25.88 39.22 -1.93
CA ARG A 146 24.69 39.08 -1.07
C ARG A 146 23.79 37.93 -1.51
N LEU A 147 23.57 37.78 -2.83
CA LEU A 147 22.65 36.78 -3.37
C LEU A 147 23.17 35.35 -3.15
N TYR A 148 24.48 35.14 -3.31
CA TYR A 148 25.09 33.82 -3.15
C TYR A 148 24.99 33.24 -1.72
N ARG A 149 24.70 34.07 -0.71
CA ARG A 149 24.62 33.65 0.70
C ARG A 149 23.19 33.44 1.23
N HIS A 150 22.15 33.71 0.43
CA HIS A 150 20.75 33.58 0.84
C HIS A 150 19.97 32.67 -0.12
N ASN A 151 19.96 31.35 0.10
CA ASN A 151 19.15 30.42 -0.72
C ASN A 151 18.39 29.34 0.07
N LEU A 152 18.12 29.56 1.37
CA LEU A 152 17.66 28.49 2.27
C LEU A 152 16.15 28.43 2.54
N MET A 153 15.33 29.23 1.86
CA MET A 153 13.86 29.25 2.07
C MET A 153 13.07 28.58 0.92
N GLU A 154 13.72 27.90 -0.02
CA GLU A 154 13.04 27.29 -1.17
C GLU A 154 12.34 25.96 -0.83
N ASP A 155 12.81 25.18 0.16
CA ASP A 155 12.26 23.87 0.53
C ASP A 155 11.59 23.86 1.92
N VAL A 156 10.43 24.50 2.03
CA VAL A 156 9.64 24.60 3.28
C VAL A 156 9.14 23.24 3.77
N PHE A 157 8.95 22.29 2.85
CA PHE A 157 8.43 20.94 3.14
C PHE A 157 9.52 19.89 3.28
N ASN A 158 10.80 20.29 3.29
CA ASN A 158 11.94 19.39 3.48
C ASN A 158 11.96 18.22 2.49
N MET A 159 11.44 18.43 1.27
CA MET A 159 11.27 17.42 0.24
C MET A 159 12.62 16.82 -0.19
N GLU A 160 13.67 17.63 -0.25
CA GLU A 160 14.98 17.17 -0.69
C GLU A 160 15.65 16.27 0.35
N ASN A 161 15.60 16.65 1.64
CA ASN A 161 16.19 15.86 2.73
C ASN A 161 15.40 14.58 3.04
N GLU A 162 14.10 14.56 2.74
CA GLU A 162 13.25 13.36 2.86
C GLU A 162 13.25 12.49 1.59
N SER A 163 13.89 12.96 0.51
CA SER A 163 14.05 12.15 -0.71
C SER A 163 15.19 11.14 -0.54
N PHE A 164 14.97 9.91 -0.99
CA PHE A 164 15.98 8.85 -0.93
C PHE A 164 15.95 8.01 -2.21
N MET A 165 17.10 7.39 -2.51
CA MET A 165 17.25 6.56 -3.69
C MET A 165 16.40 5.29 -3.57
N GLN A 166 15.74 4.90 -4.66
CA GLN A 166 14.92 3.69 -4.72
C GLN A 166 15.54 2.65 -5.65
N GLU A 167 15.01 1.43 -5.63
CA GLU A 167 15.48 0.38 -6.52
C GLU A 167 15.13 0.74 -7.97
N THR A 168 16.14 0.69 -8.84
CA THR A 168 16.01 1.08 -10.26
C THR A 168 16.14 -0.13 -11.18
N ARG A 169 16.61 -1.26 -10.67
CA ARG A 169 16.72 -2.51 -11.43
C ARG A 169 15.40 -3.25 -11.40
N LEU A 170 14.97 -3.73 -12.57
CA LEU A 170 13.91 -4.72 -12.67
C LEU A 170 14.46 -6.10 -12.28
N MET A 171 13.86 -6.73 -11.26
CA MET A 171 14.27 -8.05 -10.76
C MET A 171 13.16 -9.08 -10.97
N GLU A 172 13.16 -9.75 -12.12
CA GLU A 172 12.15 -10.75 -12.47
C GLU A 172 12.59 -12.16 -12.11
N ASN A 173 11.66 -12.92 -11.53
CA ASN A 173 11.81 -14.36 -11.32
C ASN A 173 10.47 -15.10 -11.58
N GLU A 174 10.47 -16.42 -11.36
CA GLU A 174 9.32 -17.31 -11.60
C GLU A 174 8.04 -16.93 -10.82
N TYR A 175 8.19 -16.14 -9.75
CA TYR A 175 7.15 -15.81 -8.78
C TYR A 175 6.95 -14.30 -8.60
N SER A 176 7.89 -13.46 -9.02
CA SER A 176 7.95 -12.05 -8.62
C SER A 176 6.73 -11.25 -9.06
N VAL A 177 6.44 -10.15 -8.37
CA VAL A 177 5.56 -9.10 -8.88
C VAL A 177 6.37 -7.82 -9.00
N ASN A 178 6.38 -7.23 -10.18
CA ASN A 178 7.22 -6.08 -10.51
C ASN A 178 6.34 -4.92 -10.92
N LEU A 179 6.44 -3.79 -10.21
CA LEU A 179 5.63 -2.60 -10.45
C LEU A 179 6.54 -1.45 -10.89
N PRO A 180 6.33 -0.87 -12.08
CA PRO A 180 7.11 0.28 -12.51
C PRO A 180 6.75 1.49 -11.67
N THR A 181 7.76 2.28 -11.30
CA THR A 181 7.56 3.44 -10.43
C THR A 181 8.27 4.68 -10.93
N ARG A 182 7.85 5.81 -10.38
CA ARG A 182 8.52 7.09 -10.55
C ARG A 182 8.69 7.76 -9.20
N PHE A 183 9.88 8.30 -8.94
CA PHE A 183 10.23 8.87 -7.65
C PHE A 183 11.11 10.11 -7.77
N GLN A 184 11.05 10.98 -6.77
CA GLN A 184 11.88 12.17 -6.71
C GLN A 184 13.15 11.89 -5.89
N TYR A 185 14.31 12.23 -6.45
CA TYR A 185 15.60 12.17 -5.75
C TYR A 185 16.57 13.20 -6.33
N GLY A 186 17.22 13.98 -5.45
CA GLY A 186 18.18 15.02 -5.86
C GLY A 186 17.58 16.10 -6.76
N GLY A 187 16.33 16.53 -6.47
CA GLY A 187 15.59 17.52 -7.25
C GLY A 187 15.13 17.04 -8.63
N LYS A 188 15.36 15.77 -8.99
CA LYS A 188 14.96 15.18 -10.28
C LYS A 188 13.95 14.07 -10.10
N LEU A 189 13.15 13.87 -11.14
CA LEU A 189 12.21 12.76 -11.25
C LEU A 189 12.94 11.60 -11.94
N ASN A 190 12.93 10.42 -11.32
CA ASN A 190 13.63 9.23 -11.77
C ASN A 190 12.64 8.07 -11.92
N ASP A 191 12.89 7.20 -12.88
CA ASP A 191 12.13 5.95 -13.04
C ASP A 191 12.76 4.84 -12.19
N GLY A 192 11.93 3.94 -11.67
CA GLY A 192 12.35 2.84 -10.81
C GLY A 192 11.39 1.66 -10.83
N TRP A 193 11.60 0.72 -9.90
CA TRP A 193 10.82 -0.50 -9.79
C TRP A 193 10.60 -0.89 -8.33
N ILE A 194 9.38 -1.28 -8.00
CA ILE A 194 9.11 -2.06 -6.79
C ILE A 194 9.11 -3.54 -7.18
N ASN A 195 10.07 -4.29 -6.65
CA ASN A 195 10.24 -5.71 -6.94
C ASN A 195 9.82 -6.57 -5.74
N VAL A 196 8.65 -7.18 -5.80
CA VAL A 196 8.24 -8.22 -4.84
C VAL A 196 8.80 -9.55 -5.32
N VAL A 197 10.08 -9.80 -5.05
CA VAL A 197 10.77 -11.04 -5.47
C VAL A 197 10.28 -12.28 -4.73
N ASN A 198 9.68 -12.10 -3.54
CA ASN A 198 9.09 -13.18 -2.75
C ASN A 198 7.66 -12.85 -2.30
N PRO A 199 6.65 -13.11 -3.14
CA PRO A 199 5.25 -12.91 -2.76
C PRO A 199 4.75 -13.92 -1.71
N PHE A 200 5.49 -15.01 -1.47
CA PHE A 200 5.13 -16.01 -0.45
C PHE A 200 5.36 -15.54 0.98
N ARG A 201 6.02 -14.39 1.18
CA ARG A 201 6.08 -13.70 2.48
C ARG A 201 4.82 -12.87 2.77
N ALA A 202 3.77 -13.09 2.00
CA ALA A 202 2.54 -12.32 1.98
C ALA A 202 2.75 -10.83 1.68
N THR A 203 1.68 -10.18 1.25
CA THR A 203 1.65 -8.77 0.89
C THR A 203 0.43 -8.13 1.51
N ILE A 204 0.61 -7.04 2.24
CA ILE A 204 -0.49 -6.18 2.68
C ILE A 204 -0.50 -4.92 1.80
N VAL A 205 -1.69 -4.51 1.36
CA VAL A 205 -1.92 -3.26 0.63
C VAL A 205 -2.92 -2.41 1.40
N LEU A 206 -2.43 -1.34 2.02
CA LEU A 206 -3.18 -0.38 2.81
C LEU A 206 -3.57 0.83 1.98
N GLY A 207 -4.69 1.45 2.31
CA GLY A 207 -5.06 2.75 1.76
C GLY A 207 -6.54 3.04 1.88
N THR A 208 -6.87 4.30 2.18
CA THR A 208 -8.25 4.80 2.15
C THR A 208 -8.89 4.60 0.78
N PRO A 209 -10.24 4.57 0.69
CA PRO A 209 -10.94 4.54 -0.60
C PRO A 209 -10.43 5.64 -1.54
N GLY A 210 -10.11 5.29 -2.79
CA GLY A 210 -9.57 6.22 -3.78
C GLY A 210 -8.05 6.38 -3.76
N SER A 211 -7.32 5.78 -2.82
CA SER A 211 -5.84 5.79 -2.80
C SER A 211 -5.17 5.09 -3.99
N GLY A 212 -5.92 4.25 -4.72
CA GLY A 212 -5.42 3.49 -5.87
C GLY A 212 -5.00 2.05 -5.54
N LYS A 213 -5.27 1.54 -4.33
CA LYS A 213 -4.96 0.16 -3.86
C LYS A 213 -5.19 -0.91 -4.95
N SER A 214 -6.43 -1.03 -5.41
CA SER A 214 -6.82 -2.12 -6.32
C SER A 214 -6.22 -1.91 -7.72
N TYR A 215 -6.35 -0.70 -8.26
CA TYR A 215 -5.86 -0.35 -9.60
C TYR A 215 -4.33 -0.45 -9.75
N ALA A 216 -3.56 0.03 -8.76
CA ALA A 216 -2.11 0.08 -8.83
C ALA A 216 -1.44 -1.24 -8.41
N VAL A 217 -1.97 -1.94 -7.40
CA VAL A 217 -1.30 -3.11 -6.82
C VAL A 217 -2.07 -4.40 -7.09
N VAL A 218 -3.34 -4.49 -6.66
CA VAL A 218 -4.11 -5.76 -6.73
C VAL A 218 -4.31 -6.24 -8.18
N ASN A 219 -4.66 -5.34 -9.09
CA ASN A 219 -4.84 -5.67 -10.51
C ASN A 219 -3.54 -6.19 -11.14
N ASN A 220 -2.40 -5.59 -10.78
CA ASN A 220 -1.09 -6.04 -11.23
C ASN A 220 -0.72 -7.41 -10.65
N TYR A 221 -1.06 -7.68 -9.39
CA TYR A 221 -0.92 -9.01 -8.79
C TYR A 221 -1.73 -10.05 -9.57
N ILE A 222 -3.01 -9.78 -9.85
CA ILE A 222 -3.87 -10.70 -10.63
C ILE A 222 -3.23 -10.98 -12.00
N LYS A 223 -2.89 -9.93 -12.74
CA LYS A 223 -2.30 -10.03 -14.09
C LYS A 223 -1.01 -10.85 -14.08
N GLN A 224 -0.07 -10.51 -13.19
CA GLN A 224 1.24 -11.13 -13.16
C GLN A 224 1.20 -12.57 -12.64
N MET A 225 0.41 -12.86 -11.59
CA MET A 225 0.29 -14.22 -11.06
C MET A 225 -0.29 -15.20 -12.09
N ILE A 226 -1.35 -14.79 -12.80
CA ILE A 226 -1.94 -15.61 -13.87
C ILE A 226 -0.94 -15.79 -15.02
N SER A 227 -0.26 -14.72 -15.46
CA SER A 227 0.76 -14.81 -16.52
C SER A 227 1.94 -15.71 -16.17
N LYS A 228 2.18 -15.94 -14.87
CA LYS A 228 3.22 -16.83 -14.34
C LYS A 228 2.72 -18.24 -14.08
N GLY A 229 1.46 -18.57 -14.39
CA GLY A 229 0.90 -19.91 -14.26
C GLY A 229 0.49 -20.28 -12.83
N PHE A 230 0.08 -19.30 -12.01
CA PHE A 230 -0.50 -19.57 -10.69
C PHE A 230 -1.96 -20.00 -10.79
N SER A 231 -2.40 -20.94 -9.96
CA SER A 231 -3.83 -21.05 -9.62
C SER A 231 -4.22 -19.88 -8.71
N VAL A 232 -5.44 -19.38 -8.83
CA VAL A 232 -5.81 -18.11 -8.17
C VAL A 232 -7.12 -18.28 -7.43
N TYR A 233 -7.14 -17.85 -6.17
CA TYR A 233 -8.35 -17.54 -5.43
C TYR A 233 -8.48 -16.02 -5.30
N ILE A 234 -9.61 -15.46 -5.73
CA ILE A 234 -9.92 -14.04 -5.61
C ILE A 234 -11.20 -13.87 -4.82
N TYR A 235 -11.12 -13.14 -3.72
CA TYR A 235 -12.29 -12.58 -3.05
C TYR A 235 -12.55 -11.17 -3.59
N ASP A 236 -13.63 -11.05 -4.35
CA ASP A 236 -14.03 -9.85 -5.07
C ASP A 236 -15.19 -9.18 -4.33
N TYR A 237 -14.86 -8.19 -3.48
CA TYR A 237 -15.86 -7.49 -2.66
C TYR A 237 -16.83 -6.65 -3.50
N LYS A 238 -16.40 -6.20 -4.69
CA LYS A 238 -17.18 -5.40 -5.64
C LYS A 238 -17.33 -6.17 -6.96
N PHE A 239 -17.85 -7.39 -6.85
CA PHE A 239 -18.01 -8.26 -8.01
C PHE A 239 -18.78 -7.54 -9.14
N ASP A 240 -18.32 -7.56 -10.40
CA ASP A 240 -17.28 -8.42 -11.01
C ASP A 240 -15.95 -7.71 -11.33
N ASP A 241 -15.59 -6.63 -10.62
CA ASP A 241 -14.42 -5.79 -10.91
C ASP A 241 -13.12 -6.58 -11.08
N LEU A 242 -12.72 -7.37 -10.07
CA LEU A 242 -11.47 -8.15 -10.11
C LEU A 242 -11.64 -9.44 -10.91
N SER A 243 -12.84 -10.01 -10.87
CA SER A 243 -13.19 -11.27 -11.54
C SER A 243 -13.10 -11.15 -13.06
N THR A 244 -13.53 -10.01 -13.61
CA THR A 244 -13.44 -9.71 -15.05
C THR A 244 -11.98 -9.60 -15.49
N ILE A 245 -11.12 -8.96 -14.69
CA ILE A 245 -9.69 -8.85 -14.98
C ILE A 245 -9.05 -10.24 -14.98
N ALA A 246 -9.36 -11.07 -13.98
CA ALA A 246 -8.83 -12.42 -13.88
C ALA A 246 -9.25 -13.30 -15.06
N TYR A 247 -10.54 -13.28 -15.42
CA TYR A 247 -11.07 -14.02 -16.57
C TYR A 247 -10.36 -13.63 -17.87
N ASN A 248 -10.28 -12.33 -18.17
CA ASN A 248 -9.65 -11.85 -19.40
C ASN A 248 -8.15 -12.09 -19.43
N THR A 249 -7.47 -11.96 -18.28
CA THR A 249 -6.05 -12.31 -18.19
C THR A 249 -5.84 -13.79 -18.47
N LEU A 250 -6.68 -14.66 -17.91
CA LEU A 250 -6.59 -16.09 -18.12
C LEU A 250 -6.73 -16.47 -19.60
N LEU A 251 -7.70 -15.89 -20.31
CA LEU A 251 -7.93 -16.16 -21.73
C LEU A 251 -6.67 -15.95 -22.60
N HIS A 252 -5.80 -15.00 -22.22
CA HIS A 252 -4.57 -14.69 -22.95
C HIS A 252 -3.33 -15.45 -22.42
N ASN A 253 -3.45 -16.21 -21.33
CA ASN A 253 -2.32 -16.86 -20.65
C ASN A 253 -2.54 -18.36 -20.43
N MET A 254 -3.53 -18.96 -21.11
CA MET A 254 -3.79 -20.42 -21.05
C MET A 254 -2.56 -21.27 -21.44
N ASP A 255 -1.66 -20.73 -22.28
CA ASP A 255 -0.41 -21.37 -22.73
C ASP A 255 0.65 -21.46 -21.61
N LYS A 256 0.50 -20.69 -20.53
CA LYS A 256 1.45 -20.65 -19.40
C LYS A 256 1.29 -21.82 -18.44
N TYR A 257 0.23 -22.61 -18.59
CA TYR A 257 -0.10 -23.72 -17.72
C TYR A 257 0.14 -25.06 -18.42
N LYS A 258 0.72 -26.03 -17.68
CA LYS A 258 0.88 -27.40 -18.18
C LYS A 258 -0.46 -28.07 -18.47
N VAL A 259 -1.43 -27.84 -17.58
CA VAL A 259 -2.83 -28.22 -17.75
C VAL A 259 -3.64 -26.94 -17.76
N LYS A 260 -4.48 -26.74 -18.78
CA LYS A 260 -5.27 -25.50 -18.90
C LYS A 260 -6.22 -25.38 -17.70
N PRO A 261 -6.19 -24.26 -16.97
CA PRO A 261 -7.05 -24.08 -15.82
C PRO A 261 -8.48 -23.76 -16.22
N HIS A 262 -9.42 -24.17 -15.38
CA HIS A 262 -10.82 -23.78 -15.49
C HIS A 262 -11.11 -22.53 -14.66
N PHE A 263 -12.04 -21.69 -15.13
CA PHE A 263 -12.47 -20.48 -14.45
C PHE A 263 -13.81 -20.74 -13.76
N TYR A 264 -13.82 -20.63 -12.44
CA TYR A 264 -14.99 -20.85 -11.60
C TYR A 264 -15.39 -19.57 -10.87
N VAL A 265 -16.68 -19.44 -10.64
CA VAL A 265 -17.29 -18.29 -9.95
C VAL A 265 -18.25 -18.80 -8.91
N ILE A 266 -18.20 -18.25 -7.69
CA ILE A 266 -19.25 -18.39 -6.69
C ILE A 266 -19.88 -17.00 -6.51
N ASN A 267 -21.17 -16.88 -6.80
CA ASN A 267 -21.94 -15.65 -6.67
C ASN A 267 -23.37 -15.98 -6.21
N PHE A 268 -23.80 -15.40 -5.09
CA PHE A 268 -25.13 -15.65 -4.54
C PHE A 268 -26.23 -14.72 -5.08
N ASP A 269 -25.87 -13.62 -5.73
CA ASP A 269 -26.82 -12.68 -6.33
C ASP A 269 -27.19 -13.04 -7.76
N ASP A 270 -26.24 -13.56 -8.55
CA ASP A 270 -26.45 -13.96 -9.95
C ASP A 270 -26.16 -15.45 -10.17
N PRO A 271 -27.16 -16.33 -9.97
CA PRO A 271 -27.03 -17.77 -10.23
C PRO A 271 -26.69 -18.12 -11.69
N HIS A 272 -27.02 -17.28 -12.67
CA HIS A 272 -26.62 -17.52 -14.07
C HIS A 272 -25.10 -17.49 -14.24
N ARG A 273 -24.42 -16.69 -13.41
CA ARG A 273 -22.97 -16.50 -13.41
C ARG A 273 -22.30 -17.10 -12.17
N SER A 274 -22.94 -18.06 -11.52
CA SER A 274 -22.36 -18.83 -10.43
C SER A 274 -22.30 -20.31 -10.78
N HIS A 275 -21.22 -20.96 -10.39
CA HIS A 275 -21.18 -22.41 -10.22
C HIS A 275 -21.74 -22.79 -8.85
N ARG A 276 -22.08 -24.07 -8.68
CA ARG A 276 -22.49 -24.65 -7.41
C ARG A 276 -21.32 -25.42 -6.80
N CYS A 277 -21.12 -25.26 -5.50
CA CYS A 277 -20.07 -25.97 -4.78
C CYS A 277 -20.50 -26.19 -3.35
N ASN A 278 -20.47 -27.42 -2.87
CA ASN A 278 -20.75 -27.74 -1.48
C ASN A 278 -19.47 -27.57 -0.65
N PRO A 279 -19.41 -26.58 0.25
CA PRO A 279 -18.20 -26.34 1.02
C PRO A 279 -17.96 -27.37 2.13
N ILE A 280 -18.99 -28.10 2.58
CA ILE A 280 -18.86 -29.23 3.52
C ILE A 280 -19.01 -30.58 2.81
N ASN A 281 -18.48 -30.68 1.58
CA ASN A 281 -18.54 -31.93 0.85
C ASN A 281 -17.93 -33.08 1.68
N PRO A 282 -18.67 -34.20 1.84
CA PRO A 282 -18.29 -35.30 2.71
C PRO A 282 -16.95 -35.94 2.35
N GLU A 283 -16.51 -35.90 1.09
CA GLU A 283 -15.23 -36.49 0.67
C GLU A 283 -14.02 -35.85 1.35
N PHE A 284 -14.15 -34.59 1.80
CA PHE A 284 -13.07 -33.86 2.45
C PHE A 284 -13.21 -33.80 3.97
N MET A 285 -14.15 -34.57 4.56
CA MET A 285 -14.29 -34.73 6.00
C MET A 285 -13.90 -36.15 6.39
N THR A 286 -12.78 -36.24 7.11
CA THR A 286 -12.17 -37.51 7.53
C THR A 286 -12.43 -37.81 8.99
N ASP A 287 -12.55 -36.77 9.82
CA ASP A 287 -12.76 -36.87 11.26
C ASP A 287 -13.81 -35.84 11.71
N ILE A 288 -14.49 -36.09 12.82
CA ILE A 288 -15.50 -35.18 13.39
C ILE A 288 -14.92 -33.80 13.70
N SER A 289 -13.61 -33.70 13.95
CA SER A 289 -12.89 -32.43 14.08
C SER A 289 -13.02 -31.55 12.82
N ASP A 290 -13.12 -32.13 11.62
CA ASP A 290 -13.36 -31.38 10.38
C ASP A 290 -14.75 -30.72 10.38
N ALA A 291 -15.76 -31.43 10.91
CA ALA A 291 -17.11 -30.90 11.06
C ALA A 291 -17.15 -29.79 12.14
N TYR A 292 -16.41 -29.97 13.24
CA TYR A 292 -16.25 -28.95 14.27
C TYR A 292 -15.57 -27.68 13.72
N GLU A 293 -14.47 -27.81 12.96
CA GLU A 293 -13.80 -26.67 12.31
C GLU A 293 -14.72 -25.89 11.37
N ALA A 294 -15.54 -26.60 10.59
CA ALA A 294 -16.54 -26.01 9.70
C ALA A 294 -17.60 -25.23 10.49
N SER A 295 -18.22 -25.87 11.48
CA SER A 295 -19.22 -25.25 12.37
C SER A 295 -18.68 -24.02 13.07
N TYR A 296 -17.47 -24.12 13.61
CA TYR A 296 -16.80 -23.03 14.31
C TYR A 296 -16.61 -21.81 13.38
N THR A 297 -16.16 -22.05 12.14
CA THR A 297 -15.99 -20.98 11.14
C THR A 297 -17.31 -20.29 10.81
N ILE A 298 -18.38 -21.07 10.62
CA ILE A 298 -19.72 -20.55 10.31
C ILE A 298 -20.21 -19.67 11.47
N MET A 299 -20.17 -20.20 12.69
CA MET A 299 -20.72 -19.53 13.87
C MET A 299 -19.97 -18.23 14.21
N LEU A 300 -18.63 -18.22 14.08
CA LEU A 300 -17.85 -17.00 14.29
C LEU A 300 -18.10 -15.93 13.22
N ASN A 301 -18.25 -16.32 11.95
CA ASN A 301 -18.56 -15.34 10.90
C ASN A 301 -19.96 -14.74 11.09
N LEU A 302 -20.93 -15.51 11.60
CA LEU A 302 -22.27 -15.02 11.92
C LEU A 302 -22.30 -14.13 13.18
N ASN A 303 -21.40 -14.39 14.14
CA ASN A 303 -21.31 -13.65 15.41
C ASN A 303 -19.86 -13.24 15.72
N ARG A 304 -19.35 -12.19 15.06
CA ARG A 304 -17.96 -11.73 15.22
C ARG A 304 -17.54 -11.46 16.66
N THR A 305 -18.46 -11.05 17.53
CA THR A 305 -18.20 -10.84 18.97
C THR A 305 -17.74 -12.09 19.71
N TRP A 306 -17.93 -13.29 19.12
CA TRP A 306 -17.48 -14.54 19.70
C TRP A 306 -15.99 -14.80 19.49
N ILE A 307 -15.32 -14.06 18.59
CA ILE A 307 -13.87 -14.18 18.35
C ILE A 307 -13.08 -13.85 19.62
N GLU A 308 -13.56 -12.93 20.46
CA GLU A 308 -12.92 -12.56 21.72
C GLU A 308 -13.35 -13.44 22.91
N LYS A 309 -14.37 -14.28 22.73
CA LYS A 309 -15.02 -15.10 23.78
C LYS A 309 -14.81 -16.60 23.55
N GLN A 310 -13.74 -16.97 22.85
CA GLN A 310 -13.43 -18.37 22.57
C GLN A 310 -13.20 -19.14 23.88
N GLY A 311 -13.78 -20.35 23.97
CA GLY A 311 -13.78 -21.14 25.20
C GLY A 311 -14.95 -20.85 26.15
N ASP A 312 -15.75 -19.81 25.90
CA ASP A 312 -17.00 -19.62 26.65
C ASP A 312 -18.02 -20.70 26.26
N PHE A 313 -18.69 -21.25 27.26
CA PHE A 313 -19.69 -22.32 27.07
C PHE A 313 -20.81 -21.94 26.07
N PHE A 314 -21.27 -20.69 26.09
CA PHE A 314 -22.29 -20.19 25.17
C PHE A 314 -21.82 -20.00 23.73
N VAL A 315 -20.50 -20.02 23.49
CA VAL A 315 -19.89 -20.03 22.15
C VAL A 315 -19.67 -21.47 21.69
N GLU A 316 -19.16 -22.32 22.57
CA GLU A 316 -18.83 -23.72 22.24
C GLU A 316 -20.06 -24.60 22.01
N SER A 317 -21.11 -24.45 22.82
CA SER A 317 -22.34 -25.24 22.71
C SER A 317 -22.97 -25.21 21.30
N PRO A 318 -23.33 -24.04 20.72
CA PRO A 318 -23.94 -24.03 19.40
C PRO A 318 -23.02 -24.54 18.28
N ILE A 319 -21.70 -24.44 18.45
CA ILE A 319 -20.71 -24.99 17.52
C ILE A 319 -20.72 -26.52 17.56
N ILE A 320 -20.69 -27.09 18.76
CA ILE A 320 -20.75 -28.55 18.97
C ILE A 320 -22.03 -29.12 18.39
N LEU A 321 -23.18 -28.47 18.62
CA LEU A 321 -24.46 -28.91 18.09
C LEU A 321 -24.45 -28.94 16.55
N LEU A 322 -23.98 -27.87 15.91
CA LEU A 322 -23.88 -27.83 14.46
C LEU A 322 -22.88 -28.86 13.92
N ALA A 323 -21.76 -29.09 14.62
CA ALA A 323 -20.77 -30.10 14.26
C ALA A 323 -21.35 -31.51 14.29
N ALA A 324 -22.14 -31.84 15.33
CA ALA A 324 -22.83 -33.11 15.44
C ALA A 324 -23.82 -33.33 14.27
N ILE A 325 -24.56 -32.30 13.87
CA ILE A 325 -25.49 -32.36 12.72
C ILE A 325 -24.74 -32.57 11.40
N ILE A 326 -23.65 -31.82 11.18
CA ILE A 326 -22.83 -31.98 9.96
C ILE A 326 -22.22 -33.38 9.88
N TRP A 327 -21.69 -33.89 11.00
CA TRP A 327 -21.12 -35.23 11.07
C TRP A 327 -22.19 -36.31 10.88
N TYR A 328 -23.35 -36.16 11.50
CA TYR A 328 -24.51 -37.03 11.26
C TYR A 328 -24.86 -37.09 9.76
N LEU A 329 -24.97 -35.94 9.11
CA LEU A 329 -25.28 -35.90 7.67
C LEU A 329 -24.19 -36.56 6.81
N LYS A 330 -22.93 -36.53 7.25
CA LYS A 330 -21.80 -37.19 6.59
C LYS A 330 -21.91 -38.72 6.66
N ILE A 331 -22.32 -39.28 7.80
CA ILE A 331 -22.44 -40.74 7.98
C ILE A 331 -23.79 -41.27 7.44
N PHE A 332 -24.85 -40.48 7.53
CA PHE A 332 -26.19 -40.86 7.09
C PHE A 332 -26.25 -41.09 5.56
N LYS A 333 -26.70 -42.29 5.17
CA LYS A 333 -26.79 -42.74 3.76
C LYS A 333 -25.54 -42.43 2.93
N GLY A 334 -24.35 -42.53 3.53
CA GLY A 334 -23.07 -42.29 2.85
C GLY A 334 -22.80 -40.82 2.49
N GLY A 335 -23.49 -39.86 3.12
CA GLY A 335 -23.21 -38.44 2.94
C GLY A 335 -23.98 -37.75 1.83
N ILE A 336 -24.98 -38.40 1.22
CA ILE A 336 -25.75 -37.82 0.10
C ILE A 336 -26.46 -36.50 0.46
N TYR A 337 -26.83 -36.32 1.72
CA TYR A 337 -27.47 -35.11 2.24
C TYR A 337 -26.47 -34.19 2.98
N CYS A 338 -25.18 -34.50 2.96
CA CYS A 338 -24.15 -33.74 3.66
C CYS A 338 -23.85 -32.42 2.94
N THR A 339 -24.70 -31.42 3.19
CA THR A 339 -24.59 -30.07 2.65
C THR A 339 -24.99 -29.06 3.71
N PHE A 340 -24.47 -27.84 3.62
CA PHE A 340 -24.79 -26.80 4.61
C PHE A 340 -26.30 -26.48 4.68
N PRO A 341 -27.04 -26.38 3.56
CA PRO A 341 -28.50 -26.19 3.60
C PRO A 341 -29.26 -27.28 4.35
N HIS A 342 -28.91 -28.56 4.15
CA HIS A 342 -29.54 -29.67 4.88
C HIS A 342 -29.23 -29.61 6.39
N ALA A 343 -28.01 -29.23 6.77
CA ALA A 343 -27.66 -29.01 8.18
C ALA A 343 -28.51 -27.91 8.83
N VAL A 344 -28.75 -26.80 8.12
CA VAL A 344 -29.59 -25.70 8.60
C VAL A 344 -31.05 -26.14 8.72
N GLU A 345 -31.61 -26.84 7.73
CA GLU A 345 -32.99 -27.32 7.78
C GLU A 345 -33.21 -28.39 8.86
N LEU A 346 -32.25 -29.30 9.07
CA LEU A 346 -32.30 -30.26 10.17
C LEU A 346 -32.23 -29.59 11.54
N LEU A 347 -31.35 -28.60 11.72
CA LEU A 347 -31.28 -27.85 12.96
C LEU A 347 -32.64 -27.22 13.28
N ASN A 348 -33.38 -26.73 12.28
CA ASN A 348 -34.68 -26.09 12.47
C ASN A 348 -35.83 -27.04 12.78
N LYS A 349 -35.65 -28.37 12.72
CA LYS A 349 -36.64 -29.35 13.16
C LYS A 349 -36.87 -29.31 14.68
N PRO A 350 -37.94 -29.94 15.20
CA PRO A 350 -38.15 -30.10 16.63
C PRO A 350 -36.93 -30.75 17.28
N TYR A 351 -36.42 -30.14 18.35
CA TYR A 351 -35.19 -30.61 18.99
C TYR A 351 -35.37 -32.00 19.63
N SER A 352 -36.59 -32.37 20.02
CA SER A 352 -36.91 -33.71 20.54
C SER A 352 -36.53 -34.81 19.54
N ASP A 353 -36.92 -34.60 18.29
CA ASP A 353 -36.72 -35.55 17.21
C ASP A 353 -35.24 -35.54 16.81
N LEU A 354 -34.66 -34.34 16.69
CA LEU A 354 -33.25 -34.17 16.37
C LEU A 354 -32.33 -34.86 17.40
N PHE A 355 -32.51 -34.63 18.70
CA PHE A 355 -31.67 -35.25 19.73
C PHE A 355 -31.87 -36.76 19.80
N THR A 356 -33.11 -37.24 19.64
CA THR A 356 -33.41 -38.68 19.53
C THR A 356 -32.59 -39.32 18.41
N ILE A 357 -32.58 -38.69 17.24
CA ILE A 357 -31.83 -39.20 16.08
C ILE A 357 -30.32 -39.14 16.36
N LEU A 358 -29.80 -37.97 16.74
CA LEU A 358 -28.36 -37.78 16.92
C LEU A 358 -27.78 -38.71 18.02
N THR A 359 -28.52 -38.94 19.11
CA THR A 359 -28.10 -39.86 20.19
C THR A 359 -28.22 -41.33 19.84
N SER A 360 -28.96 -41.68 18.78
CA SER A 360 -28.96 -43.06 18.28
C SER A 360 -27.61 -43.48 17.68
N TYR A 361 -26.74 -42.52 17.33
CA TYR A 361 -25.41 -42.76 16.76
C TYR A 361 -24.32 -42.74 17.84
N PRO A 362 -23.60 -43.85 18.08
CA PRO A 362 -22.55 -43.92 19.10
C PRO A 362 -21.42 -42.89 18.91
N GLU A 363 -21.07 -42.56 17.67
CA GLU A 363 -20.00 -41.59 17.36
C GLU A 363 -20.29 -40.17 17.88
N LEU A 364 -21.57 -39.84 18.10
CA LEU A 364 -22.01 -38.52 18.53
C LEU A 364 -22.26 -38.41 20.05
N GLU A 365 -22.26 -39.53 20.76
CA GLU A 365 -22.65 -39.61 22.17
C GLU A 365 -21.86 -38.63 23.06
N ASN A 366 -20.54 -38.59 22.91
CA ASN A 366 -19.66 -37.71 23.67
C ASN A 366 -19.88 -36.22 23.38
N TYR A 367 -20.30 -35.87 22.16
CA TYR A 367 -20.56 -34.48 21.78
C TYR A 367 -21.93 -34.00 22.27
N LEU A 368 -22.88 -34.93 22.42
CA LEU A 368 -24.25 -34.64 22.82
C LEU A 368 -24.48 -34.75 24.33
N SER A 369 -23.56 -35.38 25.07
CA SER A 369 -23.71 -35.60 26.52
C SER A 369 -24.09 -34.33 27.30
N PRO A 370 -23.51 -33.13 27.07
CA PRO A 370 -23.89 -31.94 27.83
C PRO A 370 -25.33 -31.48 27.55
N PHE A 371 -25.83 -31.72 26.33
CA PHE A 371 -27.20 -31.41 25.93
C PHE A 371 -28.18 -32.42 26.53
N MET A 372 -27.79 -33.70 26.55
CA MET A 372 -28.59 -34.78 27.11
C MET A 372 -28.71 -34.71 28.63
N ASP A 373 -27.64 -34.31 29.32
CA ASP A 373 -27.66 -34.08 30.76
C ASP A 373 -28.61 -32.92 31.12
N ALA A 374 -28.58 -31.83 30.34
CA ALA A 374 -29.53 -30.72 30.50
C ALA A 374 -30.98 -31.15 30.21
N TRP A 375 -31.19 -31.98 29.18
CA TRP A 375 -32.50 -32.52 28.82
C TRP A 375 -33.09 -33.39 29.93
N LYS A 376 -32.32 -34.40 30.37
CA LYS A 376 -32.73 -35.37 31.40
C LYS A 376 -32.81 -34.74 32.79
N GLY A 377 -31.97 -33.75 33.08
CA GLY A 377 -31.95 -32.99 34.33
C GLY A 377 -33.06 -31.94 34.47
N GLY A 378 -33.94 -31.80 33.48
CA GLY A 378 -35.06 -30.85 33.51
C GLY A 378 -34.67 -29.39 33.26
N ALA A 379 -33.45 -29.12 32.78
CA ALA A 379 -32.93 -27.78 32.48
C ALA A 379 -33.31 -27.31 31.06
N GLN A 380 -34.59 -27.45 30.71
CA GLN A 380 -35.11 -27.21 29.36
C GLN A 380 -34.90 -25.76 28.89
N ASP A 381 -35.08 -24.76 29.77
CA ASP A 381 -34.90 -23.35 29.44
C ASP A 381 -33.45 -23.02 29.05
N GLN A 382 -32.47 -23.63 29.73
CA GLN A 382 -31.05 -23.45 29.43
C GLN A 382 -30.67 -24.09 28.10
N LEU A 383 -31.21 -25.29 27.82
CA LEU A 383 -31.02 -25.97 26.55
C LEU A 383 -31.63 -25.19 25.39
N GLN A 384 -32.85 -24.66 25.56
CA GLN A 384 -33.49 -23.79 24.57
C GLN A 384 -32.65 -22.54 24.29
N GLY A 385 -32.08 -21.91 25.32
CA GLY A 385 -31.18 -20.77 25.15
C GLY A 385 -29.94 -21.11 24.29
N GLN A 386 -29.33 -22.27 24.51
CA GLN A 386 -28.19 -22.75 23.72
C GLN A 386 -28.58 -23.02 22.26
N ILE A 387 -29.67 -23.73 22.03
CA ILE A 387 -30.15 -24.04 20.68
C ILE A 387 -30.55 -22.75 19.94
N ALA A 388 -31.21 -21.82 20.61
CA ALA A 388 -31.57 -20.53 20.05
C ALA A 388 -30.33 -19.73 19.60
N SER A 389 -29.22 -19.83 20.35
CA SER A 389 -27.94 -19.20 19.98
C SER A 389 -27.34 -19.76 18.68
N ALA A 390 -27.66 -21.01 18.32
CA ALA A 390 -27.35 -21.59 17.01
C ALA A 390 -28.38 -21.21 15.93
N LYS A 391 -29.67 -21.41 16.21
CA LYS A 391 -30.78 -21.26 15.24
C LYS A 391 -30.94 -19.83 14.72
N ILE A 392 -30.94 -18.85 15.61
CA ILE A 392 -31.26 -17.46 15.25
C ILE A 392 -30.26 -16.89 14.22
N PRO A 393 -28.93 -17.00 14.42
CA PRO A 393 -27.97 -16.56 13.42
C PRO A 393 -28.07 -17.33 12.10
N LEU A 394 -28.25 -18.65 12.14
CA LEU A 394 -28.34 -19.50 10.95
C LEU A 394 -29.61 -19.25 10.12
N THR A 395 -30.70 -18.79 10.74
CA THR A 395 -31.94 -18.43 10.04
C THR A 395 -31.70 -17.32 9.01
N ARG A 396 -30.74 -16.42 9.25
CA ARG A 396 -30.36 -15.35 8.32
C ARG A 396 -29.76 -15.87 7.02
N MET A 397 -29.28 -17.11 7.00
CA MET A 397 -28.65 -17.78 5.86
C MET A 397 -29.63 -18.55 4.98
N ILE A 398 -30.89 -18.65 5.40
CA ILE A 398 -31.92 -19.40 4.68
C ILE A 398 -32.40 -18.56 3.50
N SER A 399 -31.92 -18.89 2.31
CA SER A 399 -32.30 -18.26 1.05
C SER A 399 -32.27 -19.29 -0.07
N PRO A 400 -33.23 -19.28 -1.00
CA PRO A 400 -33.24 -20.19 -2.14
C PRO A 400 -31.95 -20.14 -2.97
N GLN A 401 -31.41 -18.94 -3.22
CA GLN A 401 -30.18 -18.73 -4.00
C GLN A 401 -28.96 -19.32 -3.29
N LEU A 402 -28.78 -19.04 -2.00
CA LEU A 402 -27.71 -19.60 -1.18
C LEU A 402 -27.77 -21.14 -1.17
N TYR A 403 -28.98 -21.68 -0.98
CA TYR A 403 -29.20 -23.13 -0.94
C TYR A 403 -28.83 -23.78 -2.27
N TRP A 404 -29.22 -23.16 -3.38
CA TRP A 404 -28.89 -23.67 -4.70
C TRP A 404 -27.37 -23.68 -4.94
N VAL A 405 -26.65 -22.59 -4.64
CA VAL A 405 -25.19 -22.52 -4.81
C VAL A 405 -24.45 -23.52 -3.91
N MET A 406 -24.87 -23.68 -2.66
CA MET A 406 -24.15 -24.48 -1.65
C MET A 406 -24.48 -25.98 -1.64
N THR A 407 -25.35 -26.47 -2.53
CA THR A 407 -25.73 -27.90 -2.60
C THR A 407 -25.14 -28.67 -3.77
N GLY A 408 -24.65 -28.01 -4.84
CA GLY A 408 -24.06 -28.70 -5.99
C GLY A 408 -22.56 -28.97 -5.83
N ASN A 409 -21.97 -29.72 -6.75
CA ASN A 409 -20.56 -30.10 -6.75
C ASN A 409 -19.95 -29.91 -8.15
N ASP A 410 -20.15 -28.74 -8.76
CA ASP A 410 -19.68 -28.47 -10.13
C ASP A 410 -18.15 -28.47 -10.23
N PHE A 411 -17.46 -28.24 -9.11
CA PHE A 411 -16.02 -28.29 -8.98
C PHE A 411 -15.59 -28.51 -7.52
N SER A 412 -14.31 -28.86 -7.34
CA SER A 412 -13.66 -29.00 -6.02
C SER A 412 -12.84 -27.76 -5.64
N LEU A 413 -12.76 -27.48 -4.34
CA LEU A 413 -12.07 -26.29 -3.79
C LEU A 413 -10.53 -26.40 -3.78
N ASP A 414 -9.96 -27.50 -4.28
CA ASP A 414 -8.53 -27.74 -4.41
C ASP A 414 -7.94 -27.01 -5.62
N ILE A 415 -8.02 -25.67 -5.63
CA ILE A 415 -7.70 -24.84 -6.80
C ILE A 415 -6.30 -25.05 -7.38
N ASN A 416 -5.36 -25.52 -6.56
CA ASN A 416 -3.96 -25.70 -6.91
C ASN A 416 -3.59 -27.15 -7.24
N ASN A 417 -4.57 -28.01 -7.49
CA ASN A 417 -4.35 -29.35 -7.99
C ASN A 417 -3.64 -29.31 -9.36
N PRO A 418 -2.42 -29.87 -9.51
CA PRO A 418 -1.67 -29.82 -10.77
C PRO A 418 -2.37 -30.50 -11.95
N LYS A 419 -3.28 -31.45 -11.67
CA LYS A 419 -4.03 -32.19 -12.69
C LYS A 419 -5.27 -31.44 -13.15
N GLU A 420 -5.76 -30.51 -12.35
CA GLU A 420 -6.97 -29.74 -12.63
C GLU A 420 -6.87 -28.36 -11.94
N PRO A 421 -5.98 -27.48 -12.42
CA PRO A 421 -5.78 -26.17 -11.83
C PRO A 421 -7.00 -25.28 -12.07
N LYS A 422 -7.26 -24.38 -11.13
CA LYS A 422 -8.47 -23.55 -11.13
C LYS A 422 -8.15 -22.09 -10.85
N ILE A 423 -8.90 -21.20 -11.48
CA ILE A 423 -9.05 -19.81 -11.05
C ILE A 423 -10.45 -19.69 -10.47
N LEU A 424 -10.55 -19.40 -9.18
CA LEU A 424 -11.79 -19.27 -8.45
C LEU A 424 -12.00 -17.81 -8.04
N CYS A 425 -13.05 -17.20 -8.54
CA CYS A 425 -13.52 -15.89 -8.14
C CYS A 425 -14.76 -16.03 -7.25
N VAL A 426 -14.72 -15.40 -6.09
CA VAL A 426 -15.82 -15.41 -5.13
C VAL A 426 -16.32 -13.99 -4.98
N GLY A 427 -17.54 -13.76 -5.46
CA GLY A 427 -18.19 -12.45 -5.40
C GLY A 427 -18.89 -12.25 -4.06
N ASN A 428 -18.77 -11.04 -3.52
CA ASN A 428 -19.62 -10.56 -2.43
C ASN A 428 -20.44 -9.36 -2.91
N ASN A 429 -21.46 -9.01 -2.12
CA ASN A 429 -22.27 -7.82 -2.31
C ASN A 429 -22.24 -6.97 -1.03
N PRO A 430 -21.77 -5.72 -1.11
CA PRO A 430 -21.76 -4.79 0.01
C PRO A 430 -23.11 -4.64 0.73
N ASP A 431 -24.22 -4.69 -0.02
CA ASP A 431 -25.58 -4.51 0.52
C ASP A 431 -26.06 -5.73 1.34
N ARG A 432 -25.49 -6.91 1.10
CA ARG A 432 -25.87 -8.19 1.72
C ARG A 432 -24.72 -8.86 2.48
N GLN A 433 -23.70 -8.07 2.82
CA GLN A 433 -22.43 -8.55 3.36
C GLN A 433 -22.57 -9.45 4.60
N ASN A 434 -23.44 -9.10 5.54
CA ASN A 434 -23.61 -9.87 6.78
C ASN A 434 -24.08 -11.31 6.53
N ILE A 435 -24.92 -11.52 5.51
CA ILE A 435 -25.41 -12.85 5.15
C ILE A 435 -24.30 -13.59 4.39
N TYR A 436 -23.78 -13.00 3.32
CA TYR A 436 -22.83 -13.70 2.46
C TYR A 436 -21.49 -13.96 3.12
N SER A 437 -21.00 -13.08 4.00
CA SER A 437 -19.73 -13.28 4.72
C SER A 437 -19.67 -14.61 5.49
N ALA A 438 -20.79 -15.10 6.04
CA ALA A 438 -20.81 -16.39 6.73
C ALA A 438 -20.68 -17.58 5.77
N ALA A 439 -21.42 -17.59 4.66
CA ALA A 439 -21.29 -18.62 3.63
C ALA A 439 -19.90 -18.59 2.97
N LEU A 440 -19.41 -17.40 2.64
CA LEU A 440 -18.08 -17.21 2.06
C LEU A 440 -16.96 -17.57 3.02
N GLY A 441 -17.11 -17.29 4.31
CA GLY A 441 -16.15 -17.67 5.35
C GLY A 441 -15.90 -19.18 5.37
N LEU A 442 -16.93 -19.98 5.09
CA LEU A 442 -16.82 -21.43 5.01
C LEU A 442 -16.05 -21.90 3.76
N TYR A 443 -16.29 -21.31 2.58
CA TYR A 443 -15.44 -21.59 1.41
C TYR A 443 -13.98 -21.25 1.69
N ASN A 444 -13.74 -20.13 2.37
CA ASN A 444 -12.40 -19.62 2.65
C ASN A 444 -11.60 -20.54 3.58
N SER A 445 -12.19 -20.98 4.69
CA SER A 445 -11.51 -21.88 5.61
C SER A 445 -11.14 -23.21 4.95
N ARG A 446 -12.04 -23.72 4.09
CA ARG A 446 -11.78 -24.95 3.33
C ARG A 446 -10.69 -24.76 2.28
N ILE A 447 -10.74 -23.67 1.52
CA ILE A 447 -9.71 -23.36 0.51
C ILE A 447 -8.33 -23.27 1.17
N VAL A 448 -8.19 -22.58 2.30
CA VAL A 448 -6.88 -22.49 2.98
C VAL A 448 -6.33 -23.83 3.41
N LYS A 449 -7.17 -24.72 3.93
CA LYS A 449 -6.74 -26.07 4.29
C LYS A 449 -6.33 -26.89 3.06
N LEU A 450 -7.03 -26.74 1.95
CA LEU A 450 -6.78 -27.51 0.72
C LEU A 450 -5.54 -27.05 -0.03
N ILE A 451 -5.33 -25.72 -0.17
CA ILE A 451 -4.19 -25.18 -0.92
C ILE A 451 -2.87 -25.28 -0.16
N ASN A 452 -2.92 -25.36 1.17
CA ASN A 452 -1.74 -25.35 2.03
C ASN A 452 -1.07 -26.73 2.13
N LYS A 453 -0.72 -27.31 0.98
CA LYS A 453 -0.11 -28.65 0.86
C LYS A 453 1.14 -28.61 -0.03
N LYS A 454 2.14 -29.43 0.31
CA LYS A 454 3.37 -29.57 -0.50
C LYS A 454 3.10 -30.29 -1.82
N GLY A 455 3.90 -29.98 -2.83
CA GLY A 455 3.86 -30.65 -4.14
C GLY A 455 2.68 -30.27 -5.04
N GLN A 456 1.88 -29.28 -4.63
CA GLN A 456 0.80 -28.72 -5.44
C GLN A 456 1.32 -27.63 -6.39
N LEU A 457 0.44 -27.16 -7.29
CA LEU A 457 0.74 -26.01 -8.14
C LEU A 457 0.92 -24.76 -7.25
N LYS A 458 1.78 -23.84 -7.69
CA LYS A 458 1.90 -22.52 -7.05
C LYS A 458 0.55 -21.80 -7.13
N SER A 459 0.14 -21.23 -6.02
CA SER A 459 -1.19 -20.65 -5.87
C SER A 459 -1.15 -19.27 -5.25
N THR A 460 -2.19 -18.47 -5.47
CA THR A 460 -2.32 -17.18 -4.81
C THR A 460 -3.72 -16.95 -4.24
N VAL A 461 -3.77 -16.29 -3.09
CA VAL A 461 -4.97 -15.83 -2.40
C VAL A 461 -4.96 -14.31 -2.44
N ILE A 462 -5.90 -13.72 -3.17
CA ILE A 462 -6.03 -12.28 -3.35
C ILE A 462 -7.36 -11.84 -2.73
N ILE A 463 -7.30 -10.91 -1.79
CA ILE A 463 -8.47 -10.41 -1.05
C ILE A 463 -8.44 -8.89 -1.12
N ASP A 464 -9.44 -8.26 -1.75
CA ASP A 464 -9.47 -6.80 -1.92
C ASP A 464 -9.75 -6.04 -0.61
N GLU A 465 -10.62 -6.60 0.24
CA GLU A 465 -11.05 -5.98 1.49
C GLU A 465 -11.20 -7.02 2.62
N LEU A 466 -10.10 -7.32 3.29
CA LEU A 466 -10.01 -8.38 4.31
C LEU A 466 -11.01 -8.22 5.47
N PRO A 467 -11.21 -7.04 6.10
CA PRO A 467 -12.15 -6.87 7.21
C PRO A 467 -13.61 -7.25 6.88
N THR A 468 -13.96 -7.36 5.60
CA THR A 468 -15.32 -7.72 5.20
C THR A 468 -15.65 -9.20 5.42
N ILE A 469 -14.64 -10.05 5.63
CA ILE A 469 -14.78 -11.50 5.81
C ILE A 469 -13.80 -12.03 6.88
N TYR A 470 -14.24 -12.91 7.77
CA TYR A 470 -13.32 -13.50 8.75
C TYR A 470 -12.64 -14.75 8.16
N PHE A 471 -11.33 -14.65 7.99
CA PHE A 471 -10.49 -15.69 7.40
C PHE A 471 -9.72 -16.46 8.48
N ARG A 472 -10.34 -17.54 8.99
CA ARG A 472 -9.71 -18.39 10.01
C ARG A 472 -8.46 -19.09 9.48
N GLY A 473 -7.40 -19.10 10.27
CA GLY A 473 -6.13 -19.76 9.93
C GLY A 473 -5.29 -19.02 8.90
N LEU A 474 -5.61 -17.75 8.61
CA LEU A 474 -4.84 -16.90 7.72
C LEU A 474 -3.40 -16.68 8.24
N ASP A 475 -3.22 -16.55 9.55
CA ASP A 475 -1.92 -16.48 10.21
C ASP A 475 -1.06 -17.73 9.93
N ASN A 476 -1.65 -18.92 10.07
CA ASN A 476 -0.98 -20.19 9.77
C ASN A 476 -0.69 -20.33 8.27
N LEU A 477 -1.62 -19.91 7.41
CA LEU A 477 -1.39 -19.87 5.96
C LEU A 477 -0.17 -19.00 5.65
N ILE A 478 -0.08 -17.77 6.19
CA ILE A 478 1.04 -16.87 5.95
C ILE A 478 2.35 -17.48 6.47
N ALA A 479 2.33 -18.13 7.63
CA ALA A 479 3.51 -18.75 8.23
C ALA A 479 4.07 -19.92 7.38
N THR A 480 3.20 -20.71 6.75
CA THR A 480 3.56 -21.93 6.01
C THR A 480 3.59 -21.74 4.48
N ALA A 481 3.05 -20.62 4.00
CA ALA A 481 2.90 -20.21 2.59
C ALA A 481 4.16 -20.43 1.76
N ARG A 482 5.34 -20.08 2.29
CA ARG A 482 6.61 -20.24 1.57
C ARG A 482 6.92 -21.68 1.18
N SER A 483 6.68 -22.62 2.09
CA SER A 483 6.96 -24.04 1.86
C SER A 483 5.97 -24.68 0.88
N ASN A 484 4.75 -24.16 0.83
CA ASN A 484 3.65 -24.66 0.00
C ASN A 484 3.43 -23.84 -1.27
N LYS A 485 4.27 -22.83 -1.54
CA LYS A 485 4.20 -21.92 -2.68
C LYS A 485 2.84 -21.22 -2.82
N VAL A 486 2.32 -20.72 -1.70
CA VAL A 486 1.07 -19.95 -1.65
C VAL A 486 1.37 -18.46 -1.47
N ALA A 487 1.11 -17.65 -2.48
CA ALA A 487 1.29 -16.20 -2.42
C ALA A 487 0.01 -15.55 -1.86
N VAL A 488 0.15 -14.63 -0.91
CA VAL A 488 -1.02 -13.99 -0.27
C VAL A 488 -0.96 -12.48 -0.49
N CYS A 489 -2.04 -11.89 -0.99
CA CYS A 489 -2.19 -10.44 -1.18
C CYS A 489 -3.48 -9.96 -0.49
N LEU A 490 -3.32 -9.15 0.55
CA LEU A 490 -4.38 -8.71 1.45
C LEU A 490 -4.56 -7.20 1.34
N GLY A 491 -5.67 -6.77 0.77
CA GLY A 491 -6.08 -5.37 0.73
C GLY A 491 -7.00 -5.03 1.90
N PHE A 492 -6.79 -3.86 2.52
CA PHE A 492 -7.72 -3.26 3.47
C PHE A 492 -7.35 -1.80 3.73
N GLN A 493 -8.23 -1.04 4.38
CA GLN A 493 -8.03 0.41 4.46
C GLN A 493 -7.07 0.84 5.56
N ASP A 494 -7.18 0.24 6.75
CA ASP A 494 -6.47 0.70 7.95
C ASP A 494 -6.30 -0.44 8.97
N PHE A 495 -5.23 -0.43 9.78
CA PHE A 495 -5.01 -1.46 10.81
C PHE A 495 -6.09 -1.46 11.89
N SER A 496 -6.74 -0.32 12.16
CA SER A 496 -7.85 -0.26 13.12
C SER A 496 -9.06 -1.07 12.66
N GLN A 497 -9.33 -1.12 11.35
CA GLN A 497 -10.40 -1.96 10.79
C GLN A 497 -10.07 -3.44 10.99
N LEU A 498 -8.81 -3.83 10.76
CA LEU A 498 -8.36 -5.20 11.00
C LEU A 498 -8.50 -5.56 12.49
N ASN A 499 -8.07 -4.68 13.41
CA ASN A 499 -8.18 -4.90 14.85
C ASN A 499 -9.64 -5.10 15.31
N ARG A 500 -10.57 -4.31 14.76
CA ARG A 500 -12.00 -4.42 15.11
C ARG A 500 -12.60 -5.75 14.69
N ASP A 501 -12.21 -6.25 13.51
CA ASP A 501 -12.87 -7.41 12.89
C ASP A 501 -12.18 -8.75 13.16
N TYR A 502 -10.87 -8.74 13.47
CA TYR A 502 -10.07 -9.94 13.83
C TYR A 502 -9.65 -9.99 15.30
N GLY A 503 -9.88 -8.91 16.05
CA GLY A 503 -9.34 -8.76 17.40
C GLY A 503 -7.86 -8.36 17.39
N GLU A 504 -7.42 -7.77 18.51
CA GLU A 504 -6.09 -7.17 18.62
C GLU A 504 -4.95 -8.20 18.49
N LYS A 505 -5.13 -9.39 19.06
CA LYS A 505 -4.12 -10.45 19.06
C LYS A 505 -3.85 -10.98 17.65
N GLU A 506 -4.89 -11.41 16.94
CA GLU A 506 -4.74 -11.97 15.58
C GLU A 506 -4.26 -10.91 14.59
N SER A 507 -4.81 -9.69 14.69
CA SER A 507 -4.39 -8.57 13.83
C SER A 507 -2.89 -8.26 13.98
N LYS A 508 -2.36 -8.22 15.21
CA LYS A 508 -0.92 -8.03 15.45
C LYS A 508 -0.07 -9.14 14.84
N VAL A 509 -0.52 -10.40 14.91
CA VAL A 509 0.18 -11.54 14.29
C VAL A 509 0.24 -11.37 12.77
N ILE A 510 -0.88 -11.00 12.12
CA ILE A 510 -0.94 -10.75 10.68
C ILE A 510 0.03 -9.61 10.30
N GLN A 511 -0.03 -8.47 11.00
CA GLN A 511 0.80 -7.30 10.72
C GLN A 511 2.31 -7.59 10.82
N ASN A 512 2.71 -8.40 11.80
CA ASN A 512 4.11 -8.71 12.09
C ASN A 512 4.68 -9.83 11.20
N THR A 513 3.84 -10.74 10.72
CA THR A 513 4.29 -11.88 9.91
C THR A 513 4.46 -11.51 8.43
N VAL A 514 3.71 -10.52 7.95
CA VAL A 514 3.75 -10.09 6.55
C VAL A 514 5.05 -9.35 6.23
N GLY A 515 5.76 -9.86 5.22
CA GLY A 515 7.06 -9.36 4.78
C GLY A 515 7.03 -8.27 3.73
N ASN A 516 5.94 -8.10 2.98
CA ASN A 516 5.79 -7.03 1.99
C ASN A 516 4.61 -6.13 2.36
N ILE A 517 4.82 -4.82 2.37
CA ILE A 517 3.79 -3.84 2.73
C ILE A 517 3.78 -2.69 1.73
N PHE A 518 2.59 -2.37 1.27
CA PHE A 518 2.28 -1.22 0.43
C PHE A 518 1.27 -0.38 1.19
N SER A 519 1.47 0.92 1.25
CA SER A 519 0.54 1.86 1.84
C SER A 519 0.36 3.04 0.91
N GLY A 520 -0.87 3.21 0.41
CA GLY A 520 -1.33 4.50 -0.08
C GLY A 520 -1.60 5.43 1.10
N GLN A 521 -2.50 6.40 0.89
CA GLN A 521 -2.92 7.32 1.94
C GLN A 521 -3.59 6.59 3.11
N VAL A 522 -3.04 6.75 4.32
CA VAL A 522 -3.62 6.27 5.58
C VAL A 522 -3.41 7.28 6.70
N VAL A 523 -4.27 7.27 7.72
CA VAL A 523 -4.31 8.32 8.76
C VAL A 523 -4.15 7.74 10.17
N GLY A 524 -3.93 8.60 11.14
CA GLY A 524 -3.95 8.23 12.56
C GLY A 524 -2.81 7.30 12.95
N GLU A 525 -3.15 6.22 13.67
CA GLU A 525 -2.17 5.32 14.28
C GLU A 525 -1.43 4.48 13.24
N THR A 526 -2.12 4.01 12.19
CA THR A 526 -1.52 3.25 11.09
C THR A 526 -0.35 4.01 10.45
N ALA A 527 -0.51 5.31 10.18
CA ALA A 527 0.55 6.13 9.61
C ALA A 527 1.78 6.24 10.53
N LYS A 528 1.58 6.29 11.85
CA LYS A 528 2.68 6.29 12.83
C LYS A 528 3.40 4.95 12.87
N THR A 529 2.66 3.85 12.97
CA THR A 529 3.22 2.49 12.97
C THR A 529 4.05 2.24 11.70
N LEU A 530 3.56 2.69 10.54
CA LEU A 530 4.31 2.60 9.28
C LEU A 530 5.56 3.46 9.27
N SER A 531 5.47 4.71 9.71
CA SER A 531 6.61 5.63 9.81
C SER A 531 7.71 5.05 10.72
N GLU A 532 7.34 4.47 11.86
CA GLU A 532 8.27 3.77 12.76
C GLU A 532 8.88 2.52 12.09
N ARG A 533 8.08 1.74 11.37
CA ARG A 533 8.53 0.54 10.62
C ARG A 533 9.55 0.87 9.53
N PHE A 534 9.43 2.02 8.88
CA PHE A 534 10.39 2.46 7.85
C PHE A 534 11.70 3.00 8.46
N GLY A 535 11.72 3.31 9.76
CA GLY A 535 12.91 3.75 10.46
C GLY A 535 13.27 5.23 10.23
N LYS A 536 14.51 5.57 10.60
CA LYS A 536 15.00 6.95 10.66
C LYS A 536 16.26 7.13 9.82
N ILE A 537 16.46 8.31 9.28
CA ILE A 537 17.67 8.73 8.57
C ILE A 537 18.28 9.97 9.19
N LEU A 538 19.59 10.15 8.95
CA LEU A 538 20.30 11.33 9.38
C LEU A 538 19.91 12.52 8.48
N GLN A 539 19.18 13.48 9.04
CA GLN A 539 18.80 14.70 8.35
C GLN A 539 19.64 15.89 8.82
N LYS A 540 20.02 16.76 7.89
CA LYS A 540 20.72 18.02 8.18
C LYS A 540 19.70 19.11 8.46
N ARG A 541 19.69 19.63 9.68
CA ARG A 541 18.93 20.84 10.05
C ARG A 541 19.83 22.05 10.04
N GLN A 542 19.43 23.07 9.29
CA GLN A 542 20.10 24.36 9.31
C GLN A 542 19.25 25.31 10.15
N SER A 543 19.80 25.75 11.29
CA SER A 543 19.17 26.78 12.12
C SER A 543 19.85 28.11 11.86
N ILE A 544 19.06 29.08 11.41
CA ILE A 544 19.51 30.44 11.10
C ILE A 544 19.06 31.34 12.25
N SER A 545 20.00 31.82 13.06
CA SER A 545 19.73 32.87 14.04
C SER A 545 20.06 34.23 13.42
N ILE A 546 19.05 35.08 13.28
CA ILE A 546 19.16 36.41 12.67
C ILE A 546 19.13 37.46 13.79
N ASN A 547 20.27 38.06 14.08
CA ASN A 547 20.38 39.24 14.94
C ASN A 547 20.43 40.52 14.07
N ARG A 548 20.29 41.70 14.69
CA ARG A 548 20.32 43.00 13.98
C ARG A 548 21.64 43.26 13.24
N GLN A 549 22.73 42.61 13.65
CA GLN A 549 24.07 42.81 13.12
C GLN A 549 24.62 41.59 12.36
N ASP A 550 24.22 40.37 12.74
CA ASP A 550 24.78 39.13 12.18
C ASP A 550 23.71 38.07 11.89
N VAL A 551 24.01 37.22 10.90
CA VAL A 551 23.27 36.00 10.58
C VAL A 551 24.19 34.82 10.87
N SER A 552 23.93 34.07 11.94
CA SER A 552 24.67 32.84 12.25
C SER A 552 23.88 31.64 11.75
N THR A 553 24.49 30.84 10.88
CA THR A 553 23.94 29.55 10.42
C THR A 553 24.62 28.43 11.18
N SER A 554 23.85 27.68 11.95
CA SER A 554 24.30 26.44 12.59
C SER A 554 23.75 25.24 11.82
N ILE A 555 24.61 24.28 11.50
CA ILE A 555 24.24 23.05 10.82
C ILE A 555 24.36 21.93 11.84
N ASN A 556 23.26 21.28 12.17
CA ASN A 556 23.23 20.11 13.05
C ASN A 556 22.64 18.93 12.29
N THR A 557 23.07 17.72 12.63
CA THR A 557 22.53 16.47 12.09
C THR A 557 21.75 15.74 13.16
N GLN A 558 20.51 15.38 12.86
CA GLN A 558 19.64 14.63 13.78
C GLN A 558 19.01 13.43 13.05
N LEU A 559 18.79 12.33 13.76
CA LEU A 559 17.99 11.22 13.25
C LEU A 559 16.51 11.64 13.25
N ASP A 560 15.92 11.69 12.06
CA ASP A 560 14.49 11.97 11.86
C ASP A 560 13.85 10.85 11.02
N SER A 561 12.52 10.78 11.00
CA SER A 561 11.80 9.70 10.31
C SER A 561 12.08 9.71 8.80
N LEU A 562 12.35 8.54 8.21
CA LEU A 562 12.59 8.43 6.76
C LEU A 562 11.36 8.88 5.96
N ILE A 563 10.18 8.45 6.40
CA ILE A 563 8.90 8.87 5.86
C ILE A 563 8.03 9.29 7.05
N PRO A 564 7.80 10.59 7.27
CA PRO A 564 6.96 11.08 8.37
C PRO A 564 5.51 10.64 8.23
N ALA A 565 4.83 10.35 9.34
CA ALA A 565 3.42 9.96 9.36
C ALA A 565 2.51 11.00 8.65
N SER A 566 2.79 12.29 8.80
CA SER A 566 2.07 13.36 8.11
C SER A 566 2.18 13.27 6.59
N LYS A 567 3.31 12.79 6.07
CA LYS A 567 3.51 12.59 4.62
C LYS A 567 2.71 11.40 4.12
N ILE A 568 2.70 10.30 4.87
CA ILE A 568 1.86 9.12 4.60
C ILE A 568 0.37 9.50 4.55
N SER A 569 -0.08 10.35 5.47
CA SER A 569 -1.47 10.84 5.51
C SER A 569 -1.85 11.81 4.40
N ASN A 570 -0.88 12.39 3.68
CA ASN A 570 -1.11 13.33 2.59
C ASN A 570 -0.62 12.80 1.23
N LEU A 571 -0.43 11.48 1.09
CA LEU A 571 -0.06 10.87 -0.18
C LEU A 571 -1.16 11.13 -1.22
N SER A 572 -0.72 11.45 -2.44
CA SER A 572 -1.61 11.55 -3.59
C SER A 572 -2.03 10.16 -4.07
N GLN A 573 -3.16 10.08 -4.77
CA GLN A 573 -3.61 8.84 -5.40
C GLN A 573 -2.53 8.28 -6.33
N GLY A 574 -2.27 6.97 -6.23
CA GLY A 574 -1.22 6.31 -7.02
C GLY A 574 0.19 6.43 -6.42
N THR A 575 0.41 7.28 -5.41
CA THR A 575 1.66 7.32 -4.64
C THR A 575 1.58 6.37 -3.46
N PHE A 576 2.59 5.51 -3.35
CA PHE A 576 2.69 4.50 -2.30
C PHE A 576 4.01 4.61 -1.56
N VAL A 577 3.94 4.32 -0.27
CA VAL A 577 5.11 4.06 0.58
C VAL A 577 5.07 2.61 1.03
N GLY A 578 6.21 2.02 1.33
CA GLY A 578 6.19 0.63 1.74
C GLY A 578 7.56 0.01 1.89
N SER A 579 7.56 -1.30 2.12
CA SER A 579 8.78 -2.09 2.16
C SER A 579 8.57 -3.48 1.57
N VAL A 580 9.58 -3.99 0.87
CA VAL A 580 9.59 -5.33 0.29
C VAL A 580 10.65 -6.22 0.94
N SER A 581 10.40 -7.52 0.95
CA SER A 581 11.31 -8.55 1.40
C SER A 581 12.07 -9.19 0.24
N ASP A 582 13.33 -9.55 0.49
CA ASP A 582 14.21 -10.22 -0.48
C ASP A 582 14.38 -11.73 -0.20
N ASN A 583 15.09 -12.40 -1.11
CA ASN A 583 15.51 -13.79 -1.00
C ASN A 583 17.03 -13.92 -0.98
N PHE A 584 17.51 -15.10 -0.59
CA PHE A 584 18.90 -15.46 -0.82
C PHE A 584 19.19 -15.48 -2.33
N GLY A 585 20.23 -14.77 -2.77
CA GLY A 585 20.58 -14.62 -4.19
C GLY A 585 19.87 -13.46 -4.91
N GLU A 586 18.79 -12.92 -4.35
CA GLU A 586 17.99 -11.82 -4.93
C GLU A 586 17.91 -10.65 -3.95
N LYS A 587 19.06 -10.18 -3.46
CA LYS A 587 19.13 -9.11 -2.48
C LYS A 587 18.67 -7.78 -3.10
N ILE A 588 17.79 -7.09 -2.38
CA ILE A 588 17.31 -5.75 -2.74
C ILE A 588 18.00 -4.76 -1.82
N ASP A 589 18.74 -3.81 -2.39
CA ASP A 589 19.49 -2.82 -1.63
C ASP A 589 18.55 -1.77 -1.02
N GLN A 590 17.59 -1.28 -1.83
CA GLN A 590 16.58 -0.30 -1.42
C GLN A 590 15.23 -0.98 -1.20
N LYS A 591 15.04 -1.56 0.00
CA LYS A 591 13.81 -2.30 0.36
C LYS A 591 12.63 -1.40 0.64
N ILE A 592 12.88 -0.20 1.17
CA ILE A 592 11.86 0.80 1.47
C ILE A 592 11.66 1.64 0.21
N PHE A 593 10.44 2.05 -0.07
CA PHE A 593 10.10 2.88 -1.24
C PHE A 593 9.10 3.98 -0.88
N HIS A 594 9.11 5.04 -1.67
CA HIS A 594 8.16 6.15 -1.64
C HIS A 594 7.98 6.68 -3.07
N ALA A 595 7.09 6.05 -3.83
CA ALA A 595 7.03 6.24 -5.27
C ALA A 595 5.60 6.32 -5.78
N GLU A 596 5.42 7.01 -6.90
CA GLU A 596 4.23 6.84 -7.73
C GLU A 596 4.34 5.52 -8.49
N ILE A 597 3.33 4.65 -8.36
CA ILE A 597 3.24 3.43 -9.15
C ILE A 597 2.63 3.80 -10.50
N ILE A 598 3.40 3.62 -11.57
CA ILE A 598 2.98 4.01 -12.91
C ILE A 598 2.09 2.92 -13.50
N VAL A 599 0.86 3.30 -13.81
CA VAL A 599 -0.06 2.45 -14.58
C VAL A 599 -0.37 3.14 -15.89
N ASP A 600 -0.11 2.48 -17.01
CA ASP A 600 -0.42 3.01 -18.33
C ASP A 600 -1.94 3.05 -18.54
N HIS A 601 -2.55 4.20 -18.21
CA HIS A 601 -3.99 4.41 -18.32
C HIS A 601 -4.53 4.22 -19.74
N ALA A 602 -3.76 4.60 -20.76
CA ALA A 602 -4.20 4.44 -22.15
C ALA A 602 -4.25 2.96 -22.54
N LYS A 603 -3.21 2.20 -22.16
CA LYS A 603 -3.17 0.75 -22.38
C LYS A 603 -4.23 0.03 -21.58
N VAL A 604 -4.39 0.32 -20.28
CA VAL A 604 -5.41 -0.33 -19.44
C VAL A 604 -6.81 -0.01 -19.93
N SER A 605 -7.10 1.24 -20.32
CA SER A 605 -8.41 1.59 -20.89
C SER A 605 -8.68 0.89 -22.23
N ALA A 606 -7.66 0.73 -23.08
CA ALA A 606 -7.79 -0.03 -24.32
C ALA A 606 -8.03 -1.53 -24.05
N GLU A 607 -7.34 -2.12 -23.07
CA GLU A 607 -7.56 -3.49 -22.60
C GLU A 607 -8.98 -3.66 -22.04
N GLU A 608 -9.44 -2.76 -21.16
CA GLU A 608 -10.76 -2.80 -20.55
C GLU A 608 -11.89 -2.72 -21.59
N LYS A 609 -11.72 -1.89 -22.63
CA LYS A 609 -12.68 -1.84 -23.75
C LYS A 609 -12.74 -3.13 -24.55
N ALA A 610 -11.67 -3.91 -24.56
CA ALA A 610 -11.59 -5.20 -25.25
C ALA A 610 -11.99 -6.39 -24.35
N TYR A 611 -12.25 -6.17 -23.06
CA TYR A 611 -12.61 -7.24 -22.14
C TYR A 611 -13.92 -7.92 -22.54
N LYS A 612 -13.86 -9.25 -22.53
CA LYS A 612 -15.04 -10.10 -22.66
C LYS A 612 -15.68 -10.23 -21.29
N LYS A 613 -17.01 -10.16 -21.25
CA LYS A 613 -17.79 -10.42 -20.05
C LYS A 613 -17.63 -11.88 -19.63
N ILE A 614 -17.72 -12.13 -18.33
CA ILE A 614 -17.81 -13.50 -17.80
C ILE A 614 -19.05 -14.17 -18.43
N PRO A 615 -18.90 -15.37 -19.03
CA PRO A 615 -19.99 -16.04 -19.71
C PRO A 615 -21.09 -16.46 -18.73
N VAL A 616 -22.30 -16.66 -19.26
CA VAL A 616 -23.37 -17.34 -18.52
C VAL A 616 -22.95 -18.80 -18.34
N ILE A 617 -22.83 -19.22 -17.09
CA ILE A 617 -22.40 -20.58 -16.69
C ILE A 617 -23.62 -21.50 -16.69
N ASN A 618 -24.72 -21.06 -16.08
CA ASN A 618 -25.93 -21.84 -15.93
C ASN A 618 -27.04 -21.33 -16.84
N THR A 619 -27.49 -22.23 -17.73
CA THR A 619 -28.59 -21.97 -18.65
C THR A 619 -29.86 -22.54 -18.06
N PHE A 620 -30.62 -21.71 -17.35
CA PHE A 620 -31.91 -22.08 -16.76
C PHE A 620 -33.04 -22.07 -17.79
N LYS A 621 -32.87 -22.78 -18.91
CA LYS A 621 -33.89 -22.86 -19.95
C LYS A 621 -34.69 -24.14 -19.87
N ASP A 622 -36.00 -24.05 -20.07
CA ASP A 622 -36.84 -25.22 -20.33
C ASP A 622 -36.69 -25.71 -21.78
N SER A 623 -37.46 -26.75 -22.14
CA SER A 623 -37.51 -27.31 -23.49
C SER A 623 -38.03 -26.34 -24.55
N GLU A 624 -38.73 -25.28 -24.15
CA GLU A 624 -39.28 -24.23 -25.01
C GLU A 624 -38.37 -22.99 -25.10
N GLY A 625 -37.28 -22.96 -24.32
CA GLY A 625 -36.31 -21.89 -24.28
C GLY A 625 -36.62 -20.76 -23.29
N ASN A 626 -37.65 -20.89 -22.46
CA ASN A 626 -38.03 -19.91 -21.44
C ASN A 626 -37.10 -19.98 -20.24
N ASP A 627 -36.84 -18.82 -19.61
CA ASP A 627 -36.04 -18.76 -18.38
C ASP A 627 -36.86 -19.23 -17.17
N ILE A 628 -36.44 -20.35 -16.60
CA ILE A 628 -37.05 -21.00 -15.44
C ILE A 628 -36.13 -20.95 -14.21
N MET A 629 -35.18 -20.01 -14.14
CA MET A 629 -34.21 -19.91 -13.04
C MET A 629 -34.89 -19.90 -11.67
N LEU A 630 -35.84 -18.99 -11.46
CA LEU A 630 -36.54 -18.85 -10.18
C LEU A 630 -37.28 -20.13 -9.80
N GLN A 631 -37.87 -20.83 -10.77
CA GLN A 631 -38.59 -22.08 -10.52
C GLN A 631 -37.63 -23.20 -10.13
N GLN A 632 -36.49 -23.34 -10.81
CA GLN A 632 -35.50 -24.36 -10.47
C GLN A 632 -34.86 -24.11 -9.10
N ILE A 633 -34.52 -22.85 -8.81
CA ILE A 633 -33.96 -22.46 -7.50
C ILE A 633 -34.99 -22.72 -6.39
N GLN A 634 -36.26 -22.37 -6.62
CA GLN A 634 -37.32 -22.63 -5.66
C GLN A 634 -37.56 -24.14 -5.46
N ARG A 635 -37.58 -24.94 -6.53
CA ARG A 635 -37.68 -26.40 -6.43
C ARG A 635 -36.53 -27.00 -5.62
N ASN A 636 -35.30 -26.53 -5.83
CA ASN A 636 -34.15 -26.98 -5.04
C ASN A 636 -34.33 -26.63 -3.55
N TYR A 637 -34.82 -25.43 -3.24
CA TYR A 637 -35.09 -25.00 -1.88
C TYR A 637 -36.18 -25.84 -1.20
N ASP A 638 -37.30 -26.10 -1.90
CA ASP A 638 -38.40 -26.92 -1.39
C ASP A 638 -37.97 -28.38 -1.23
N GLN A 639 -37.14 -28.89 -2.15
CA GLN A 639 -36.57 -30.24 -2.06
C GLN A 639 -35.73 -30.41 -0.81
N ILE A 640 -34.82 -29.49 -0.49
CA ILE A 640 -33.98 -29.56 0.72
C ILE A 640 -34.83 -29.62 1.99
N LYS A 641 -35.95 -28.89 2.02
CA LYS A 641 -36.89 -28.93 3.16
C LYS A 641 -37.63 -30.24 3.28
N ALA A 642 -38.05 -30.79 2.15
CA ALA A 642 -38.67 -32.10 2.07
C ALA A 642 -37.69 -33.19 2.50
N ASP A 643 -36.44 -33.13 2.03
CA ASP A 643 -35.35 -34.03 2.40
C ASP A 643 -35.10 -33.99 3.90
N ALA A 644 -35.00 -32.81 4.51
CA ALA A 644 -34.85 -32.69 5.96
C ALA A 644 -36.02 -33.30 6.74
N GLN A 645 -37.26 -33.23 6.22
CA GLN A 645 -38.39 -33.92 6.86
C GLN A 645 -38.34 -35.43 6.66
N ALA A 646 -37.97 -35.89 5.47
CA ALA A 646 -37.83 -37.30 5.16
C ALA A 646 -36.74 -37.95 6.03
N ILE A 647 -35.62 -37.27 6.27
CA ILE A 647 -34.56 -37.72 7.19
C ILE A 647 -35.11 -37.99 8.59
N ILE A 648 -35.93 -37.08 9.14
CA ILE A 648 -36.55 -37.26 10.46
C ILE A 648 -37.46 -38.50 10.44
N ASN A 649 -38.34 -38.60 9.44
CA ASN A 649 -39.31 -39.69 9.36
C ASN A 649 -38.61 -41.06 9.25
N ASP A 650 -37.65 -41.19 8.33
CA ASP A 650 -36.88 -42.41 8.06
C ASP A 650 -36.14 -42.88 9.33
N GLU A 651 -35.48 -41.97 10.05
CA GLU A 651 -34.73 -42.33 11.25
C GLU A 651 -35.62 -42.64 12.44
N MET A 652 -36.74 -41.92 12.61
CA MET A 652 -37.70 -42.24 13.66
C MET A 652 -38.33 -43.62 13.43
N GLU A 653 -38.62 -43.98 12.19
CA GLU A 653 -39.08 -45.33 11.83
C GLU A 653 -37.99 -46.38 12.10
N ARG A 654 -36.73 -46.10 11.73
CA ARG A 654 -35.58 -46.99 12.04
C ARG A 654 -35.45 -47.23 13.55
N ILE A 655 -35.49 -46.18 14.35
CA ILE A 655 -35.33 -46.25 15.81
C ILE A 655 -36.49 -47.05 16.42
N LYS A 656 -37.74 -46.78 16.03
CA LYS A 656 -38.92 -47.50 16.54
C LYS A 656 -38.93 -49.00 16.20
N ASN A 657 -38.28 -49.38 15.09
CA ASN A 657 -38.15 -50.76 14.64
C ASN A 657 -36.93 -51.50 15.25
N ASP A 658 -36.11 -50.83 16.06
CA ASP A 658 -34.96 -51.41 16.73
C ASP A 658 -35.17 -51.45 18.25
N PRO A 659 -35.53 -52.61 18.83
CA PRO A 659 -35.83 -52.75 20.25
C PRO A 659 -34.69 -52.32 21.18
N GLU A 660 -33.43 -52.54 20.79
CA GLU A 660 -32.25 -52.18 21.61
C GLU A 660 -32.07 -50.66 21.66
N LEU A 661 -32.30 -49.97 20.53
CA LEU A 661 -32.29 -48.51 20.48
C LEU A 661 -33.47 -47.90 21.26
N CYS A 662 -34.67 -48.48 21.14
CA CYS A 662 -35.84 -48.08 21.91
C CYS A 662 -35.59 -48.15 23.42
N GLU A 663 -35.05 -49.27 23.92
CA GLU A 663 -34.71 -49.43 25.33
C GLU A 663 -33.66 -48.41 25.78
N ARG A 664 -32.57 -48.25 24.99
CA ARG A 664 -31.48 -47.31 25.31
C ARG A 664 -31.94 -45.84 25.34
N LEU A 665 -32.86 -45.46 24.46
CA LEU A 665 -33.36 -44.09 24.33
C LEU A 665 -34.60 -43.80 25.17
N GLY A 666 -35.22 -44.83 25.77
CA GLY A 666 -36.45 -44.70 26.56
C GLY A 666 -37.69 -44.37 25.70
N ILE A 667 -37.77 -44.96 24.51
CA ILE A 667 -38.84 -44.73 23.53
C ILE A 667 -39.64 -46.03 23.38
N GLU A 668 -40.97 -45.92 23.32
CA GLU A 668 -41.84 -47.09 23.10
C GLU A 668 -41.61 -47.70 21.71
N SER A 669 -41.36 -49.01 21.68
CA SER A 669 -41.16 -49.75 20.43
C SER A 669 -42.49 -49.99 19.70
N VAL A 670 -42.45 -50.24 18.39
CA VAL A 670 -43.66 -50.65 17.63
C VAL A 670 -44.30 -51.91 18.23
N GLU A 671 -43.50 -52.79 18.83
CA GLU A 671 -43.95 -54.02 19.46
C GLU A 671 -44.69 -53.75 20.79
N GLU A 672 -44.25 -52.76 21.57
CA GLU A 672 -44.94 -52.30 22.77
C GLU A 672 -46.20 -51.49 22.47
N GLU A 673 -46.16 -50.62 21.45
CA GLU A 673 -47.35 -49.89 20.97
C GLU A 673 -48.43 -50.88 20.50
N ARG A 674 -48.05 -51.94 19.77
CA ARG A 674 -48.97 -53.02 19.36
C ARG A 674 -49.51 -53.81 20.55
N ARG A 675 -48.67 -54.18 21.53
CA ARG A 675 -49.10 -54.88 22.74
C ARG A 675 -50.03 -54.07 23.66
N LYS A 676 -49.99 -52.73 23.61
CA LYS A 676 -50.93 -51.86 24.34
C LYS A 676 -52.24 -51.60 23.59
N ALA A 677 -52.22 -51.76 22.27
CA ALA A 677 -53.38 -51.58 21.41
C ALA A 677 -54.24 -52.85 21.27
N GLU A 678 -53.62 -54.02 21.45
CA GLU A 678 -54.25 -55.33 21.70
C GLU A 678 -54.74 -55.44 23.15
#